data_AF-A0A7W0EHP8-F1
#
_entry.id   AF-A0A7W0EHP8-F1
#
_cell.length_a   1.000
_cell.length_b   1.000
_cell.length_c   1.000
_cell.angle_alpha   90.00
_cell.angle_beta   90.00
_cell.angle_gamma   90.00
#
_symmetry.space_group_name_H-M   'P 1'
#
loop_
_entity.id
_entity.type
_entity.pdbx_description
1 polymer ?
#
loop_
_entity_poly.entity_id
_entity_poly.type
_entity_poly.pdbx_seq_one_letter_code
_entity_poly.pdbx_strand_id
1 'polypeptide(L)'
;MEKQKARLICCALLVGLASAFFPKLSAHAEELDGCAKCHLDSSRIDELTEELITERQTVETSELQQGDGYKVKRAPFDLFENVLVKEDFLKTAHGKIACFKCHKGDPLADTPEAAHQGMITDPTLTMSTEVCGSCHQEITQTASQSLHASPNASLAALRARCSEEQWQTLNKEAIGQQCSVCHAASCGSCHVSRPRVNGGGLMAGHIFKKRPDFTYQCAACHAQPVVDDFTGKQSRGDIHYLKGKVCVDCHGSKEVHAAAVKITNRYALPERTRCTDCHSNLAQSVTCKNELHKGTVDCAVCHSQAYENCTSCHMGVDQDKLAYSQSGNKYNGFKIGLNSSQNKDQPRFVLVRQIPIQADSFSHYLKENLKNYQQGETFKRSAVHNTQRQTWQNAHCNHCHGQKNLFLTEQDVPETDRIANQKVMVPETLIPKAIDALKPLIITGPKRNESIRVNAQWLNAKVKDKNVLILDVRTQKQFEEGHIPGARNLCECYLTTDLKTPHPYMMKTPEELAKVFSQKIGLTPDTRVVIYDDGKNKTGVTFVALERIGHKQVSFLDGNITAWTAAGYTLEQGKTPEVADSGYTAHPREVLVNSQHVKDNKDKGGMVLLDARNVSEYMGHSSRTDVTKKPGSIPGAMSLPLKSLLDSQGKLKNADELNWLFAQYGIAPGMEKTIVTSCNTKSLASELYLALRYLGYDNVKVHDGSWAEWSRMF
;
A
#
# COMPACT_ATOMS: atom_id res chain seq x y z
N MET A 1 -9.74 44.58 32.60
CA MET A 1 -9.89 45.82 31.81
C MET A 1 -8.70 46.78 31.90
N GLU A 2 -7.79 46.70 32.88
CA GLU A 2 -6.53 47.50 32.85
C GLU A 2 -5.35 46.81 32.13
N LYS A 3 -5.36 45.48 31.96
CA LYS A 3 -4.34 44.75 31.18
C LYS A 3 -4.51 44.83 29.65
N GLN A 4 -5.62 45.39 29.15
CA GLN A 4 -5.87 45.56 27.71
C GLN A 4 -5.33 46.88 27.13
N LYS A 5 -5.10 47.91 27.97
CA LYS A 5 -4.58 49.20 27.51
C LYS A 5 -3.05 49.25 27.34
N ALA A 6 -2.32 48.35 28.00
CA ALA A 6 -0.86 48.24 27.83
C ALA A 6 -0.43 47.45 26.57
N ARG A 7 -1.38 46.79 25.88
CA ARG A 7 -1.10 45.94 24.70
C ARG A 7 -1.13 46.68 23.36
N LEU A 8 -1.61 47.93 23.29
CA LEU A 8 -1.66 48.70 22.04
C LEU A 8 -0.45 49.64 21.81
N ILE A 9 0.40 49.85 22.81
CA ILE A 9 1.49 50.86 22.70
C ILE A 9 2.80 50.23 22.19
N CYS A 10 2.97 48.91 22.26
CA CYS A 10 4.22 48.26 21.84
C CYS A 10 4.33 47.99 20.33
N CYS A 11 3.21 47.97 19.57
CA CYS A 11 3.26 47.76 18.11
C CYS A 11 3.62 49.02 17.30
N ALA A 12 3.44 50.23 17.84
CA ALA A 12 3.70 51.48 17.12
C ALA A 12 5.20 51.86 17.07
N LEU A 13 6.05 51.28 17.91
CA LEU A 13 7.47 51.67 18.04
C LEU A 13 8.43 50.80 17.22
N LEU A 14 7.99 49.67 16.67
CA LEU A 14 8.84 48.78 15.86
C LEU A 14 8.84 49.11 14.35
N VAL A 15 7.98 50.03 13.90
CA VAL A 15 7.96 50.49 12.50
C VAL A 15 9.15 51.42 12.19
N GLY A 16 9.84 51.97 13.20
CA GLY A 16 10.89 52.99 13.04
C GLY A 16 12.34 52.50 12.95
N LEU A 17 12.66 51.25 13.27
CA LEU A 17 14.06 50.79 13.40
C LEU A 17 14.37 49.47 12.66
N ALA A 18 13.46 49.02 11.82
CA ALA A 18 13.55 47.73 11.14
C ALA A 18 13.92 47.91 9.65
N SER A 19 15.05 48.57 9.35
CA SER A 19 15.57 48.71 7.97
C SER A 19 16.99 48.18 7.79
N ALA A 20 17.63 47.66 8.85
CA ALA A 20 19.05 47.28 8.83
C ALA A 20 19.34 45.77 8.92
N PHE A 21 18.33 44.91 9.13
CA PHE A 21 18.53 43.46 9.29
C PHE A 21 17.62 42.58 8.42
N PHE A 22 17.07 43.14 7.34
CA PHE A 22 16.22 42.37 6.42
C PHE A 22 17.06 41.77 5.30
N PRO A 23 16.95 40.46 5.01
CA PRO A 23 17.33 39.98 3.70
C PRO A 23 16.52 40.76 2.66
N LYS A 24 17.19 41.34 1.66
CA LYS A 24 16.52 42.12 0.63
C LYS A 24 15.54 41.22 -0.13
N LEU A 25 14.24 41.45 0.08
CA LEU A 25 13.19 40.95 -0.80
C LEU A 25 13.50 41.37 -2.24
N SER A 26 13.19 40.51 -3.21
CA SER A 26 13.37 40.87 -4.62
C SER A 26 12.54 42.11 -4.98
N ALA A 27 13.05 42.99 -5.85
CA ALA A 27 12.35 44.20 -6.29
C ALA A 27 10.93 43.93 -6.83
N HIS A 28 10.71 42.75 -7.40
CA HIS A 28 9.39 42.33 -7.91
C HIS A 28 8.39 41.99 -6.79
N ALA A 29 8.86 41.54 -5.62
CA ALA A 29 8.01 41.27 -4.45
C ALA A 29 7.44 42.55 -3.84
N GLU A 30 8.16 43.66 -3.96
CA GLU A 30 7.69 44.98 -3.50
C GLU A 30 6.55 45.54 -4.36
N GLU A 31 6.41 45.07 -5.61
CA GLU A 31 5.45 45.54 -6.61
C GLU A 31 4.12 44.75 -6.66
N LEU A 32 4.06 43.53 -6.09
CA LEU A 32 2.95 42.59 -6.27
C LEU A 32 1.75 42.81 -5.35
N ASP A 33 1.99 43.02 -4.05
CA ASP A 33 1.08 43.55 -3.01
C ASP A 33 1.67 43.31 -1.60
N GLY A 34 1.03 43.83 -0.54
CA GLY A 34 1.51 43.69 0.85
C GLY A 34 1.53 42.24 1.36
N CYS A 35 0.72 41.34 0.79
CA CYS A 35 0.65 39.93 1.21
C CYS A 35 1.97 39.19 0.98
N ALA A 36 2.66 39.45 -0.13
CA ALA A 36 3.95 38.83 -0.44
C ALA A 36 5.01 39.11 0.64
N LYS A 37 4.99 40.30 1.25
CA LYS A 37 5.93 40.70 2.30
C LYS A 37 5.79 39.87 3.58
N CYS A 38 4.61 39.32 3.85
CA CYS A 38 4.33 38.48 5.01
C CYS A 38 4.58 37.00 4.73
N HIS A 39 4.35 36.54 3.49
CA HIS A 39 4.36 35.12 3.14
C HIS A 39 5.63 34.61 2.47
N LEU A 40 6.60 35.48 2.14
CA LEU A 40 7.91 35.08 1.59
C LEU A 40 9.01 34.89 2.65
N ASP A 41 8.78 35.39 3.87
CA ASP A 41 9.78 35.37 4.95
C ASP A 41 9.47 34.27 5.96
N SER A 42 10.21 33.16 5.89
CA SER A 42 10.01 32.03 6.79
C SER A 42 10.27 32.39 8.25
N SER A 43 11.19 33.32 8.56
CA SER A 43 11.54 33.67 9.94
C SER A 43 10.38 34.36 10.66
N ARG A 44 9.71 35.29 9.96
CA ARG A 44 8.52 35.99 10.46
C ARG A 44 7.32 35.06 10.64
N ILE A 45 7.13 34.14 9.69
CA ILE A 45 6.03 33.18 9.76
C ILE A 45 6.25 32.22 10.93
N ASP A 46 7.48 31.75 11.13
CA ASP A 46 7.82 30.80 12.20
C ASP A 46 7.48 31.38 13.59
N GLU A 47 7.92 32.61 13.87
CA GLU A 47 7.62 33.35 15.10
C GLU A 47 6.10 33.53 15.34
N LEU A 48 5.35 33.92 14.29
CA LEU A 48 3.89 34.06 14.38
C LEU A 48 3.17 32.71 14.55
N THR A 49 3.70 31.65 13.94
CA THR A 49 3.12 30.32 14.07
C THR A 49 3.35 29.74 15.46
N GLU A 50 4.53 29.91 16.08
CA GLU A 50 4.76 29.43 17.46
C GLU A 50 3.74 30.02 18.46
N GLU A 51 3.39 31.32 18.36
CA GLU A 51 2.35 31.93 19.19
C GLU A 51 0.94 31.37 18.90
N LEU A 52 0.57 31.20 17.61
CA LEU A 52 -0.74 30.71 17.17
C LEU A 52 -0.97 29.20 17.41
N ILE A 53 0.11 28.41 17.49
CA ILE A 53 0.06 26.93 17.63
C ILE A 53 -0.24 26.50 19.06
N THR A 54 0.08 27.32 20.07
CA THR A 54 -0.30 27.04 21.47
C THR A 54 -1.83 26.90 21.67
N GLU A 55 -2.66 27.33 20.72
CA GLU A 55 -4.12 27.22 20.75
C GLU A 55 -4.75 26.26 19.70
N ARG A 56 -3.99 25.74 18.72
CA ARG A 56 -4.53 24.82 17.70
C ARG A 56 -3.83 23.47 17.74
N GLN A 57 -4.32 22.62 18.63
CA GLN A 57 -3.95 21.21 18.69
C GLN A 57 -4.09 20.53 17.32
N THR A 58 -3.23 19.54 17.14
CA THR A 58 -3.24 18.48 16.12
C THR A 58 -4.64 18.13 15.64
N VAL A 59 -4.80 17.87 14.34
CA VAL A 59 -6.03 17.25 13.80
C VAL A 59 -6.20 15.92 14.55
N GLU A 60 -7.07 15.91 15.55
CA GLU A 60 -7.32 14.75 16.37
C GLU A 60 -8.03 13.71 15.51
N THR A 61 -7.49 12.49 15.49
CA THR A 61 -8.19 11.34 14.92
C THR A 61 -8.90 10.64 16.06
N SER A 62 -10.20 10.39 15.89
CA SER A 62 -11.00 9.64 16.86
C SER A 62 -10.31 8.33 17.28
N GLU A 63 -10.34 8.02 18.58
CA GLU A 63 -9.86 6.73 19.11
C GLU A 63 -10.68 5.53 18.58
N LEU A 64 -11.90 5.78 18.09
CA LEU A 64 -12.78 4.77 17.49
C LEU A 64 -12.37 4.38 16.06
N GLN A 65 -11.40 5.07 15.45
CA GLN A 65 -10.92 4.76 14.11
C GLN A 65 -10.25 3.37 14.07
N GLN A 66 -10.86 2.42 13.35
CA GLN A 66 -10.33 1.05 13.18
C GLN A 66 -9.91 0.76 11.73
N GLY A 67 -8.89 -0.08 11.61
CA GLY A 67 -8.19 -0.31 10.35
C GLY A 67 -7.21 0.82 10.02
N ASP A 68 -6.46 0.65 8.93
CA ASP A 68 -5.48 1.65 8.51
C ASP A 68 -6.12 2.98 8.06
N GLY A 69 -7.45 3.01 7.86
CA GLY A 69 -8.25 4.19 7.55
C GLY A 69 -7.62 5.09 6.49
N TYR A 70 -8.04 6.34 6.45
CA TYR A 70 -7.29 7.37 5.75
C TYR A 70 -6.17 7.92 6.64
N LYS A 71 -5.26 7.08 7.16
CA LYS A 71 -4.12 7.56 7.93
C LYS A 71 -3.10 8.18 6.98
N VAL A 72 -3.30 9.45 6.67
CA VAL A 72 -2.27 10.19 5.96
C VAL A 72 -1.19 10.49 6.98
N LYS A 73 -0.02 9.88 6.82
CA LYS A 73 1.18 10.39 7.48
C LYS A 73 1.29 11.85 7.05
N ARG A 74 1.17 12.78 8.01
CA ARG A 74 1.47 14.19 7.73
C ARG A 74 2.81 14.22 7.02
N ALA A 75 2.84 14.82 5.84
CA ALA A 75 4.12 15.09 5.21
C ALA A 75 4.96 15.94 6.20
N PRO A 76 6.28 15.75 6.24
CA PRO A 76 7.16 16.17 7.34
C PRO A 76 7.41 17.69 7.35
N PHE A 77 6.45 18.48 6.90
CA PHE A 77 6.55 19.92 6.81
C PHE A 77 6.38 20.54 8.18
N ASP A 78 7.21 21.54 8.46
CA ASP A 78 7.00 22.43 9.58
C ASP A 78 5.73 23.26 9.35
N LEU A 79 5.15 23.78 10.43
CA LEU A 79 3.84 24.42 10.36
C LEU A 79 3.86 25.70 9.50
N PHE A 80 4.97 26.46 9.53
CA PHE A 80 5.17 27.64 8.69
C PHE A 80 5.21 27.30 7.19
N GLU A 81 5.72 26.12 6.81
CA GLU A 81 5.81 25.69 5.40
C GLU A 81 4.42 25.51 4.75
N ASN A 82 3.36 25.42 5.55
CA ASN A 82 1.99 25.36 5.05
C ASN A 82 1.51 26.65 4.40
N VAL A 83 2.08 27.80 4.78
CA VAL A 83 1.65 29.13 4.33
C VAL A 83 2.79 29.93 3.69
N LEU A 84 4.00 29.38 3.67
CA LEU A 84 5.17 29.96 3.01
C LEU A 84 5.03 29.91 1.48
N VAL A 85 5.14 31.06 0.84
CA VAL A 85 5.33 31.22 -0.60
C VAL A 85 6.84 31.27 -0.85
N LYS A 86 7.35 30.51 -1.82
CA LYS A 86 8.77 30.56 -2.19
C LYS A 86 9.00 31.70 -3.17
N GLU A 87 10.13 32.39 -3.07
CA GLU A 87 10.49 33.47 -4.02
C GLU A 87 10.44 33.04 -5.49
N ASP A 88 10.75 31.78 -5.78
CA ASP A 88 10.67 31.23 -7.14
C ASP A 88 9.24 31.28 -7.73
N PHE A 89 8.20 31.30 -6.89
CA PHE A 89 6.83 31.51 -7.35
C PHE A 89 6.66 32.86 -8.06
N LEU A 90 7.29 33.92 -7.55
CA LEU A 90 7.22 35.28 -8.12
C LEU A 90 7.76 35.35 -9.55
N LYS A 91 8.65 34.41 -9.93
CA LYS A 91 9.23 34.33 -11.27
C LYS A 91 8.26 33.68 -12.28
N THR A 92 7.16 33.09 -11.81
CA THR A 92 6.18 32.39 -12.66
C THR A 92 5.14 33.34 -13.24
N ALA A 93 4.35 32.87 -14.22
CA ALA A 93 3.22 33.65 -14.76
C ALA A 93 2.16 33.96 -13.69
N HIS A 94 1.92 33.03 -12.76
CA HIS A 94 0.98 33.22 -11.63
C HIS A 94 1.54 34.21 -10.60
N GLY A 95 2.85 34.16 -10.35
CA GLY A 95 3.52 35.08 -9.44
C GLY A 95 3.57 36.53 -9.90
N LYS A 96 3.12 36.83 -11.13
CA LYS A 96 2.96 38.20 -11.66
C LYS A 96 1.56 38.77 -11.39
N ILE A 97 0.66 37.98 -10.81
CA ILE A 97 -0.70 38.39 -10.47
C ILE A 97 -0.72 38.71 -8.98
N ALA A 98 -1.22 39.89 -8.62
CA ALA A 98 -1.42 40.28 -7.23
C ALA A 98 -2.27 39.24 -6.48
N CYS A 99 -1.85 38.87 -5.27
CA CYS A 99 -2.42 37.79 -4.46
C CYS A 99 -3.92 38.00 -4.24
N PHE A 100 -4.33 39.24 -3.92
CA PHE A 100 -5.72 39.59 -3.64
C PHE A 100 -6.67 39.40 -4.84
N LYS A 101 -6.16 39.38 -6.08
CA LYS A 101 -7.00 39.12 -7.26
C LYS A 101 -7.54 37.69 -7.28
N CYS A 102 -6.78 36.75 -6.75
CA CYS A 102 -7.18 35.35 -6.62
C CYS A 102 -7.82 35.09 -5.25
N HIS A 103 -7.18 35.56 -4.18
CA HIS A 103 -7.54 35.20 -2.81
C HIS A 103 -8.46 36.22 -2.11
N LYS A 104 -8.78 37.36 -2.73
CA LYS A 104 -9.45 38.49 -2.08
C LYS A 104 -8.64 38.96 -0.84
N GLY A 105 -9.28 39.53 0.17
CA GLY A 105 -8.60 40.15 1.32
C GLY A 105 -8.12 41.58 1.04
N ASP A 106 -7.49 42.19 2.04
CA ASP A 106 -6.98 43.55 1.97
C ASP A 106 -5.44 43.56 1.89
N PRO A 107 -4.85 43.83 0.70
CA PRO A 107 -3.40 43.85 0.53
C PRO A 107 -2.70 45.04 1.20
N LEU A 108 -3.45 46.03 1.69
CA LEU A 108 -2.92 47.25 2.29
C LEU A 108 -3.04 47.27 3.81
N ALA A 109 -3.62 46.23 4.40
CA ALA A 109 -3.79 46.15 5.84
C ALA A 109 -2.47 45.88 6.56
N ASP A 110 -2.29 46.52 7.71
CA ASP A 110 -1.07 46.45 8.53
C ASP A 110 -1.09 45.29 9.55
N THR A 111 -2.20 44.56 9.67
CA THR A 111 -2.33 43.38 10.56
C THR A 111 -2.81 42.14 9.82
N PRO A 112 -2.39 40.92 10.24
CA PRO A 112 -2.87 39.68 9.65
C PRO A 112 -4.40 39.54 9.67
N GLU A 113 -5.08 39.95 10.74
CA GLU A 113 -6.54 39.81 10.86
C GLU A 113 -7.28 40.65 9.83
N ALA A 114 -6.84 41.90 9.64
CA ALA A 114 -7.44 42.82 8.67
C ALA A 114 -7.11 42.39 7.23
N ALA A 115 -5.86 41.97 6.97
CA ALA A 115 -5.44 41.48 5.65
C ALA A 115 -6.22 40.24 5.21
N HIS A 116 -6.51 39.33 6.15
CA HIS A 116 -7.25 38.09 5.87
C HIS A 116 -8.78 38.25 5.95
N GLN A 117 -9.31 39.43 6.28
CA GLN A 117 -10.75 39.62 6.34
C GLN A 117 -11.39 39.42 4.96
N GLY A 118 -12.28 38.43 4.84
CA GLY A 118 -12.91 38.08 3.57
C GLY A 118 -12.00 37.35 2.57
N MET A 119 -10.80 36.93 3.00
CA MET A 119 -9.90 36.13 2.16
C MET A 119 -10.47 34.74 1.89
N ILE A 120 -10.31 34.29 0.65
CA ILE A 120 -10.67 32.97 0.16
C ILE A 120 -9.40 32.12 0.08
N THR A 121 -9.30 31.12 0.96
CA THR A 121 -8.12 30.25 1.08
C THR A 121 -7.95 29.29 -0.11
N ASP A 122 -9.05 28.87 -0.74
CA ASP A 122 -9.04 28.06 -1.96
C ASP A 122 -10.02 28.63 -3.00
N PRO A 123 -9.58 29.62 -3.81
CA PRO A 123 -10.46 30.25 -4.80
C PRO A 123 -10.86 29.31 -5.93
N THR A 124 -10.10 28.23 -6.15
CA THR A 124 -10.37 27.30 -7.24
C THR A 124 -11.48 26.29 -6.92
N LEU A 125 -11.88 26.18 -5.65
CA LEU A 125 -12.98 25.32 -5.24
C LEU A 125 -14.35 25.89 -5.66
N THR A 126 -14.52 27.22 -5.58
CA THR A 126 -15.81 27.88 -5.79
C THR A 126 -15.82 28.92 -6.92
N MET A 127 -14.65 29.41 -7.33
CA MET A 127 -14.53 30.54 -8.26
C MET A 127 -13.57 30.27 -9.42
N SER A 128 -13.28 29.00 -9.73
CA SER A 128 -12.30 28.62 -10.76
C SER A 128 -12.53 29.29 -12.12
N THR A 129 -13.78 29.46 -12.56
CA THR A 129 -14.09 30.18 -13.79
C THR A 129 -13.78 31.68 -13.71
N GLU A 130 -14.09 32.34 -12.58
CA GLU A 130 -13.82 33.77 -12.38
C GLU A 130 -12.32 34.05 -12.30
N VAL A 131 -11.59 33.26 -11.50
CA VAL A 131 -10.18 33.54 -11.19
C VAL A 131 -9.22 32.98 -12.23
N CYS A 132 -9.56 31.87 -12.90
CA CYS A 132 -8.66 31.18 -13.83
C CYS A 132 -9.16 31.18 -15.28
N GLY A 133 -10.44 31.50 -15.53
CA GLY A 133 -11.08 31.29 -16.83
C GLY A 133 -10.51 32.12 -17.97
N SER A 134 -9.94 33.29 -17.71
CA SER A 134 -9.30 34.11 -18.75
C SER A 134 -8.07 33.44 -19.38
N CYS A 135 -7.37 32.56 -18.65
CA CYS A 135 -6.19 31.84 -19.12
C CYS A 135 -6.45 30.34 -19.35
N HIS A 136 -7.45 29.77 -18.66
CA HIS A 136 -7.74 28.33 -18.64
C HIS A 136 -9.18 28.00 -19.02
N GLN A 137 -9.77 28.77 -19.93
CA GLN A 137 -11.18 28.74 -20.31
C GLN A 137 -11.73 27.33 -20.56
N GLU A 138 -11.04 26.51 -21.37
CA GLU A 138 -11.52 25.16 -21.72
C GLU A 138 -11.64 24.22 -20.50
N ILE A 139 -10.66 24.29 -19.60
CA ILE A 139 -10.60 23.41 -18.42
C ILE A 139 -11.61 23.87 -17.38
N THR A 140 -11.72 25.18 -17.12
CA THR A 140 -12.61 25.71 -16.08
C THR A 140 -14.10 25.55 -16.42
N GLN A 141 -14.44 25.31 -17.69
CA GLN A 141 -15.81 25.02 -18.12
C GLN A 141 -16.28 23.61 -17.74
N THR A 142 -15.37 22.64 -17.66
CA THR A 142 -15.71 21.21 -17.55
C THR A 142 -15.24 20.57 -16.25
N ALA A 143 -14.09 21.01 -15.72
CA ALA A 143 -13.44 20.38 -14.57
C ALA A 143 -14.29 20.38 -13.29
N SER A 144 -15.11 21.41 -13.06
CA SER A 144 -16.05 21.49 -11.92
C SER A 144 -17.13 20.41 -11.96
N GLN A 145 -17.38 19.82 -13.14
CA GLN A 145 -18.33 18.73 -13.35
C GLN A 145 -17.63 17.37 -13.47
N SER A 146 -16.32 17.30 -13.29
CA SER A 146 -15.54 16.06 -13.39
C SER A 146 -15.81 15.10 -12.24
N LEU A 147 -15.40 13.83 -12.41
CA LEU A 147 -15.47 12.81 -11.36
C LEU A 147 -14.63 13.16 -10.11
N HIS A 148 -13.63 14.02 -10.23
CA HIS A 148 -12.78 14.43 -9.12
C HIS A 148 -13.37 15.61 -8.35
N ALA A 149 -14.04 16.53 -9.04
CA ALA A 149 -14.69 17.69 -8.42
C ALA A 149 -16.12 17.40 -7.92
N SER A 150 -16.79 16.39 -8.50
CA SER A 150 -18.19 16.09 -8.19
C SER A 150 -18.40 14.61 -7.81
N PRO A 151 -18.81 14.32 -6.57
CA PRO A 151 -19.04 12.95 -6.11
C PRO A 151 -20.38 12.37 -6.58
N ASN A 152 -21.10 13.04 -7.48
CA ASN A 152 -22.48 12.72 -7.88
C ASN A 152 -22.68 11.24 -8.25
N ALA A 153 -21.76 10.65 -9.01
CA ALA A 153 -21.86 9.24 -9.40
C ALA A 153 -21.75 8.29 -8.19
N SER A 154 -20.85 8.58 -7.25
CA SER A 154 -20.68 7.79 -6.02
C SER A 154 -21.87 7.95 -5.07
N LEU A 155 -22.35 9.18 -4.92
CA LEU A 155 -23.52 9.50 -4.08
C LEU A 155 -24.82 8.92 -4.62
N ALA A 156 -24.99 8.88 -5.94
CA ALA A 156 -26.16 8.24 -6.56
C ALA A 156 -26.25 6.75 -6.19
N ALA A 157 -25.11 6.04 -6.14
CA ALA A 157 -25.08 4.64 -5.73
C ALA A 157 -25.42 4.42 -4.25
N LEU A 158 -25.08 5.37 -3.37
CA LEU A 158 -25.49 5.33 -1.97
C LEU A 158 -26.98 5.68 -1.82
N ARG A 159 -27.45 6.73 -2.49
CA ARG A 159 -28.85 7.15 -2.49
C ARG A 159 -29.78 6.02 -2.94
N ALA A 160 -29.40 5.25 -3.96
CA ALA A 160 -30.16 4.10 -4.44
C ALA A 160 -30.43 3.03 -3.35
N ARG A 161 -29.61 2.98 -2.29
CA ARG A 161 -29.78 2.06 -1.15
C ARG A 161 -30.64 2.62 -0.02
N CYS A 162 -31.03 3.89 -0.10
CA CYS A 162 -31.75 4.59 0.95
C CYS A 162 -33.24 4.72 0.60
N SER A 163 -34.10 4.89 1.61
CA SER A 163 -35.34 5.63 1.43
C SER A 163 -35.05 7.12 1.21
N GLU A 164 -36.04 7.90 0.77
CA GLU A 164 -35.86 9.36 0.64
C GLU A 164 -35.55 10.03 1.99
N GLU A 165 -36.19 9.60 3.07
CA GLU A 165 -35.92 10.07 4.43
C GLU A 165 -34.49 9.74 4.87
N GLN A 166 -34.06 8.48 4.69
CA GLN A 166 -32.69 8.06 4.99
C GLN A 166 -31.67 8.88 4.21
N TRP A 167 -31.94 9.15 2.92
CA TRP A 167 -31.06 9.97 2.09
C TRP A 167 -30.96 11.41 2.60
N GLN A 168 -32.06 12.03 3.01
CA GLN A 168 -32.04 13.38 3.58
C GLN A 168 -31.20 13.45 4.85
N THR A 169 -31.33 12.46 5.75
CA THR A 169 -30.51 12.36 6.95
C THR A 169 -29.03 12.18 6.61
N LEU A 170 -28.68 11.19 5.79
CA LEU A 170 -27.28 10.94 5.42
C LEU A 170 -26.64 12.12 4.68
N ASN A 171 -27.38 12.78 3.79
CA ASN A 171 -26.87 13.91 3.05
C ASN A 171 -26.59 15.12 3.94
N LYS A 172 -27.39 15.32 4.99
CA LYS A 172 -27.21 16.39 5.96
C LYS A 172 -26.11 16.07 6.98
N GLU A 173 -26.10 14.85 7.51
CA GLU A 173 -25.33 14.50 8.72
C GLU A 173 -24.03 13.75 8.41
N ALA A 174 -24.01 12.88 7.39
CA ALA A 174 -22.83 12.07 7.05
C ALA A 174 -21.99 12.70 5.93
N ILE A 175 -22.61 13.07 4.80
CA ILE A 175 -21.87 13.52 3.59
C ILE A 175 -21.07 14.80 3.85
N GLY A 176 -21.69 15.80 4.49
CA GLY A 176 -21.06 17.08 4.78
C GLY A 176 -19.87 16.97 5.74
N GLN A 177 -19.89 15.99 6.65
CA GLN A 177 -18.88 15.82 7.69
C GLN A 177 -17.75 14.86 7.29
N GLN A 178 -18.06 13.80 6.53
CA GLN A 178 -17.13 12.69 6.29
C GLN A 178 -16.66 12.59 4.83
N CYS A 179 -17.54 12.84 3.86
CA CYS A 179 -17.23 12.63 2.45
C CYS A 179 -16.63 13.87 1.79
N SER A 180 -17.05 15.07 2.19
CA SER A 180 -16.59 16.35 1.64
C SER A 180 -15.08 16.55 1.82
N VAL A 181 -14.49 15.98 2.87
CA VAL A 181 -13.07 16.13 3.19
C VAL A 181 -12.18 15.51 2.11
N CYS A 182 -12.60 14.38 1.52
CA CYS A 182 -11.90 13.71 0.43
C CYS A 182 -12.40 14.11 -0.98
N HIS A 183 -13.71 14.37 -1.12
CA HIS A 183 -14.37 14.53 -2.42
C HIS A 183 -14.65 15.99 -2.84
N ALA A 184 -14.21 16.98 -2.07
CA ALA A 184 -14.21 18.39 -2.49
C ALA A 184 -12.86 18.78 -3.15
N ALA A 185 -12.50 18.12 -4.25
CA ALA A 185 -11.25 18.42 -4.94
C ALA A 185 -11.36 19.70 -5.79
N SER A 186 -10.41 20.60 -5.61
CA SER A 186 -10.23 21.84 -6.37
C SER A 186 -8.97 21.76 -7.23
N CYS A 187 -8.81 22.68 -8.20
CA CYS A 187 -7.55 22.80 -8.94
C CYS A 187 -6.37 23.02 -7.99
N GLY A 188 -6.57 23.80 -6.92
CA GLY A 188 -5.60 24.04 -5.86
C GLY A 188 -5.13 22.74 -5.22
N SER A 189 -6.06 21.89 -4.78
CA SER A 189 -5.75 20.62 -4.12
C SER A 189 -4.97 19.60 -4.99
N CYS A 190 -4.97 19.80 -6.31
CA CYS A 190 -4.21 18.96 -7.25
C CYS A 190 -2.93 19.64 -7.77
N HIS A 191 -2.91 20.98 -7.88
CA HIS A 191 -1.84 21.68 -8.58
C HIS A 191 -1.00 22.59 -7.69
N VAL A 192 -1.46 22.96 -6.51
CA VAL A 192 -0.86 24.05 -5.71
C VAL A 192 -0.70 23.70 -4.24
N SER A 193 -1.67 23.00 -3.68
CA SER A 193 -1.74 22.65 -2.26
C SER A 193 -1.95 21.15 -2.09
N ARG A 194 -1.70 20.69 -0.87
CA ARG A 194 -2.07 19.33 -0.46
C ARG A 194 -3.58 19.29 -0.19
N PRO A 195 -4.25 18.17 -0.48
CA PRO A 195 -5.61 17.94 -0.04
C PRO A 195 -5.73 18.09 1.49
N ARG A 196 -6.89 18.56 1.99
CA ARG A 196 -7.12 18.75 3.43
C ARG A 196 -6.95 17.46 4.24
N VAL A 197 -7.32 16.31 3.65
CA VAL A 197 -7.07 14.97 4.20
C VAL A 197 -5.60 14.70 4.53
N ASN A 198 -4.67 15.38 3.85
CA ASN A 198 -3.22 15.27 4.03
C ASN A 198 -2.63 16.45 4.82
N GLY A 199 -3.44 17.10 5.66
CA GLY A 199 -3.04 18.24 6.48
C GLY A 199 -3.03 19.59 5.77
N GLY A 200 -3.39 19.66 4.48
CA GLY A 200 -3.43 20.92 3.73
C GLY A 200 -2.04 21.56 3.55
N GLY A 201 -2.01 22.84 3.17
CA GLY A 201 -0.77 23.60 3.02
C GLY A 201 -0.18 23.56 1.60
N LEU A 202 0.70 24.54 1.34
CA LEU A 202 1.24 24.81 0.01
C LEU A 202 2.28 23.78 -0.42
N MET A 203 2.14 23.28 -1.65
CA MET A 203 3.16 22.44 -2.28
C MET A 203 4.21 23.30 -2.97
N ALA A 204 5.47 22.96 -2.76
CA ALA A 204 6.62 23.65 -3.36
C ALA A 204 6.57 25.19 -3.19
N GLY A 205 6.03 25.69 -2.08
CA GLY A 205 5.92 27.12 -1.81
C GLY A 205 4.99 27.87 -2.75
N HIS A 206 3.79 27.32 -3.00
CA HIS A 206 2.74 27.87 -3.88
C HIS A 206 3.04 27.80 -5.39
N ILE A 207 4.09 27.08 -5.80
CA ILE A 207 4.40 26.91 -7.23
C ILE A 207 3.40 25.95 -7.87
N PHE A 208 2.62 26.46 -8.83
CA PHE A 208 1.63 25.69 -9.58
C PHE A 208 2.31 24.58 -10.39
N LYS A 209 2.01 23.32 -10.06
CA LYS A 209 2.49 22.13 -10.75
C LYS A 209 1.46 21.66 -11.76
N LYS A 210 1.81 21.72 -13.04
CA LYS A 210 0.97 21.19 -14.13
C LYS A 210 0.62 19.70 -13.93
N ARG A 211 1.56 18.92 -13.37
CA ARG A 211 1.35 17.52 -13.03
C ARG A 211 1.27 17.39 -11.51
N PRO A 212 0.17 16.84 -10.97
CA PRO A 212 0.06 16.59 -9.55
C PRO A 212 1.13 15.60 -9.11
N ASP A 213 1.60 15.79 -7.89
CA ASP A 213 2.43 14.86 -7.16
C ASP A 213 1.66 13.56 -6.86
N PHE A 214 2.31 12.44 -7.10
CA PHE A 214 1.72 11.13 -6.85
C PHE A 214 1.45 10.91 -5.36
N THR A 215 2.42 11.21 -4.51
CA THR A 215 2.40 10.86 -3.08
C THR A 215 1.47 11.79 -2.31
N TYR A 216 1.63 13.10 -2.51
CA TYR A 216 1.01 14.11 -1.66
C TYR A 216 -0.38 14.56 -2.14
N GLN A 217 -0.74 14.29 -3.39
CA GLN A 217 -2.03 14.70 -3.98
C GLN A 217 -2.85 13.51 -4.46
N CYS A 218 -2.30 12.61 -5.27
CA CYS A 218 -3.07 11.49 -5.84
C CYS A 218 -3.32 10.39 -4.80
N ALA A 219 -2.25 9.83 -4.22
CA ALA A 219 -2.32 8.80 -3.19
C ALA A 219 -3.03 9.30 -1.93
N ALA A 220 -3.04 10.62 -1.75
CA ALA A 220 -3.77 11.32 -0.71
C ALA A 220 -5.28 11.44 -0.96
N CYS A 221 -5.87 10.99 -2.07
CA CYS A 221 -7.34 10.80 -2.15
C CYS A 221 -7.82 9.40 -2.59
N HIS A 222 -6.99 8.58 -3.24
CA HIS A 222 -7.45 7.38 -3.95
C HIS A 222 -7.57 6.09 -3.12
N ALA A 223 -7.57 6.21 -1.79
CA ALA A 223 -7.63 5.12 -0.82
C ALA A 223 -6.44 4.15 -0.90
N GLN A 224 -6.13 3.55 0.26
CA GLN A 224 -4.99 2.64 0.39
C GLN A 224 -5.03 1.46 -0.60
N PRO A 225 -6.16 0.76 -0.86
CA PRO A 225 -6.11 -0.42 -1.71
C PRO A 225 -5.63 -0.14 -3.14
N VAL A 226 -5.96 1.02 -3.72
CA VAL A 226 -5.52 1.39 -5.08
C VAL A 226 -4.01 1.67 -5.10
N VAL A 227 -3.55 2.47 -4.13
CA VAL A 227 -2.12 2.83 -4.02
C VAL A 227 -1.30 1.61 -3.65
N ASP A 228 -1.78 0.76 -2.74
CA ASP A 228 -1.14 -0.46 -2.27
C ASP A 228 -1.03 -1.49 -3.41
N ASP A 229 -2.04 -1.60 -4.27
CA ASP A 229 -1.98 -2.40 -5.50
C ASP A 229 -0.93 -1.83 -6.47
N PHE A 230 -0.97 -0.51 -6.73
CA PHE A 230 -0.07 0.17 -7.67
C PHE A 230 1.39 0.08 -7.27
N THR A 231 1.64 0.28 -5.98
CA THR A 231 2.98 0.30 -5.38
C THR A 231 3.44 -1.05 -4.85
N GLY A 232 2.67 -2.13 -5.10
CA GLY A 232 3.07 -3.49 -4.81
C GLY A 232 3.27 -3.79 -3.33
N LYS A 233 2.41 -3.25 -2.46
CA LYS A 233 2.41 -3.57 -1.03
C LYS A 233 1.96 -5.01 -0.77
N GLN A 234 0.97 -5.49 -1.53
CA GLN A 234 0.39 -6.83 -1.39
C GLN A 234 0.73 -7.78 -2.55
N SER A 235 1.46 -7.32 -3.58
CA SER A 235 1.76 -8.07 -4.80
C SER A 235 3.04 -7.56 -5.46
N ARG A 236 3.32 -7.91 -6.72
CA ARG A 236 4.45 -7.37 -7.51
C ARG A 236 4.26 -5.91 -7.98
N GLY A 237 3.18 -5.25 -7.58
CA GLY A 237 2.85 -3.89 -8.03
C GLY A 237 2.35 -3.83 -9.47
N ASP A 238 2.16 -2.62 -9.98
CA ASP A 238 1.88 -2.41 -11.40
C ASP A 238 3.19 -2.31 -12.21
N ILE A 239 3.23 -2.97 -13.37
CA ILE A 239 4.38 -2.92 -14.27
C ILE A 239 4.66 -1.51 -14.78
N HIS A 240 3.66 -0.65 -14.87
CA HIS A 240 3.85 0.75 -15.26
C HIS A 240 4.54 1.53 -14.14
N TYR A 241 4.18 1.27 -12.87
CA TYR A 241 4.86 1.88 -11.73
C TYR A 241 6.33 1.47 -11.65
N LEU A 242 6.63 0.18 -11.86
CA LEU A 242 8.00 -0.32 -11.97
C LEU A 242 8.80 0.32 -13.12
N LYS A 243 8.13 0.84 -14.15
CA LYS A 243 8.73 1.62 -15.24
C LYS A 243 8.80 3.12 -14.96
N GLY A 244 8.56 3.55 -13.72
CA GLY A 244 8.62 4.94 -13.31
C GLY A 244 7.39 5.78 -13.70
N LYS A 245 6.27 5.16 -14.09
CA LYS A 245 5.02 5.88 -14.37
C LYS A 245 4.22 6.11 -13.09
N VAL A 246 3.51 7.23 -13.05
CA VAL A 246 2.55 7.58 -11.99
C VAL A 246 1.13 7.68 -12.55
N CYS A 247 0.12 7.89 -11.70
CA CYS A 247 -1.29 7.89 -12.09
C CYS A 247 -1.58 8.75 -13.33
N VAL A 248 -1.03 9.97 -13.39
CA VAL A 248 -1.26 10.93 -14.49
C VAL A 248 -0.48 10.65 -15.78
N ASP A 249 0.38 9.62 -15.80
CA ASP A 249 0.91 9.07 -17.06
C ASP A 249 -0.11 8.20 -17.79
N CYS A 250 -1.09 7.67 -17.06
CA CYS A 250 -2.20 6.92 -17.62
C CYS A 250 -3.45 7.82 -17.68
N HIS A 251 -3.82 8.41 -16.54
CA HIS A 251 -4.96 9.32 -16.39
C HIS A 251 -4.61 10.74 -16.82
N GLY A 252 -4.67 10.99 -18.13
CA GLY A 252 -4.33 12.28 -18.71
C GLY A 252 -5.35 13.39 -18.46
N SER A 253 -4.96 14.63 -18.78
CA SER A 253 -5.80 15.84 -18.58
C SER A 253 -7.20 15.74 -19.19
N LYS A 254 -7.34 15.09 -20.36
CA LYS A 254 -8.63 14.91 -21.02
C LYS A 254 -9.62 14.10 -20.19
N GLU A 255 -9.15 13.07 -19.49
CA GLU A 255 -9.99 12.25 -18.61
C GLU A 255 -10.27 12.98 -17.30
N VAL A 256 -9.21 13.49 -16.65
CA VAL A 256 -9.29 14.05 -15.29
C VAL A 256 -10.22 15.27 -15.23
N HIS A 257 -10.25 16.08 -16.29
CA HIS A 257 -11.09 17.27 -16.39
C HIS A 257 -12.40 17.07 -17.16
N ALA A 258 -12.66 15.89 -17.73
CA ALA A 258 -13.88 15.64 -18.50
C ALA A 258 -15.13 15.79 -17.63
N ALA A 259 -16.16 16.44 -18.19
CA ALA A 259 -17.44 16.58 -17.54
C ALA A 259 -18.12 15.20 -17.37
N ALA A 260 -18.45 14.85 -16.13
CA ALA A 260 -19.05 13.59 -15.74
C ALA A 260 -20.57 13.73 -15.48
N VAL A 261 -21.25 14.49 -16.32
CA VAL A 261 -22.67 14.80 -16.16
C VAL A 261 -23.51 13.60 -16.59
N LYS A 262 -24.46 13.18 -15.74
CA LYS A 262 -25.42 12.07 -16.00
C LYS A 262 -24.81 10.67 -16.14
N ILE A 263 -23.53 10.47 -15.80
CA ILE A 263 -22.96 9.12 -15.78
C ILE A 263 -23.27 8.42 -14.45
N THR A 264 -23.58 7.12 -14.52
CA THR A 264 -23.91 6.30 -13.33
C THR A 264 -22.69 5.65 -12.68
N ASN A 265 -21.57 5.57 -13.40
CA ASN A 265 -20.30 5.07 -12.90
C ASN A 265 -19.13 5.55 -13.78
N ARG A 266 -17.90 5.47 -13.28
CA ARG A 266 -16.69 5.93 -14.01
C ARG A 266 -16.44 5.24 -15.35
N TYR A 267 -16.87 3.99 -15.52
CA TYR A 267 -16.67 3.25 -16.76
C TYR A 267 -17.64 3.67 -17.86
N ALA A 268 -18.57 4.58 -17.58
CA ALA A 268 -19.42 5.22 -18.58
C ALA A 268 -18.80 6.50 -19.16
N LEU A 269 -17.71 7.02 -18.59
CA LEU A 269 -17.00 8.19 -19.11
C LEU A 269 -16.34 7.85 -20.47
N PRO A 270 -16.65 8.54 -21.57
CA PRO A 270 -16.05 8.28 -22.89
C PRO A 270 -14.54 8.53 -22.94
N GLU A 271 -14.07 9.58 -22.26
CA GLU A 271 -12.68 10.04 -22.20
C GLU A 271 -11.80 9.19 -21.29
N ARG A 272 -12.38 8.17 -20.64
CA ARG A 272 -11.64 7.29 -19.73
C ARG A 272 -10.43 6.65 -20.42
N THR A 273 -9.37 6.47 -19.65
CA THR A 273 -8.18 5.78 -20.13
C THR A 273 -8.47 4.31 -20.39
N ARG A 274 -8.03 3.79 -21.53
CA ARG A 274 -8.11 2.37 -21.90
C ARG A 274 -6.72 1.84 -22.21
N CYS A 275 -6.50 0.56 -21.93
CA CYS A 275 -5.25 -0.12 -22.30
C CYS A 275 -4.93 0.06 -23.80
N THR A 276 -5.95 0.02 -24.66
CA THR A 276 -5.84 0.17 -26.12
C THR A 276 -5.39 1.55 -26.59
N ASP A 277 -5.50 2.59 -25.75
CA ASP A 277 -5.04 3.93 -26.10
C ASP A 277 -3.49 3.98 -26.18
N CYS A 278 -2.80 3.08 -25.46
CA CYS A 278 -1.34 2.94 -25.48
C CYS A 278 -0.85 1.60 -26.08
N HIS A 279 -1.71 0.58 -26.12
CA HIS A 279 -1.41 -0.76 -26.62
C HIS A 279 -2.26 -1.09 -27.86
N SER A 280 -2.01 -0.41 -28.97
CA SER A 280 -2.77 -0.55 -30.22
C SER A 280 -2.49 -1.83 -31.00
N ASN A 281 -1.28 -2.40 -30.89
CA ASN A 281 -0.84 -3.59 -31.64
C ASN A 281 -1.15 -4.91 -30.92
N LEU A 282 -2.38 -5.09 -30.43
CA LEU A 282 -2.79 -6.26 -29.64
C LEU A 282 -2.70 -7.59 -30.40
N ALA A 283 -2.75 -7.57 -31.73
CA ALA A 283 -2.72 -8.75 -32.59
C ALA A 283 -1.32 -9.37 -32.73
N GLN A 284 -0.25 -8.61 -32.48
CA GLN A 284 1.14 -9.06 -32.68
C GLN A 284 1.80 -9.60 -31.39
N SER A 285 1.13 -9.51 -30.23
CA SER A 285 1.70 -9.97 -28.95
C SER A 285 1.50 -11.48 -28.72
N VAL A 286 2.23 -12.31 -29.47
CA VAL A 286 2.69 -13.71 -29.24
C VAL A 286 1.74 -14.77 -28.62
N THR A 287 0.46 -14.49 -28.35
CA THR A 287 -0.50 -15.55 -28.03
C THR A 287 -1.88 -15.20 -28.57
N CYS A 288 -2.52 -16.19 -29.20
CA CYS A 288 -3.89 -16.29 -29.70
C CYS A 288 -5.01 -15.74 -28.76
N LYS A 289 -4.67 -15.27 -27.56
CA LYS A 289 -5.57 -15.01 -26.43
C LYS A 289 -6.40 -13.74 -26.56
N ASN A 290 -5.86 -12.68 -27.17
CA ASN A 290 -6.56 -11.38 -27.22
C ASN A 290 -7.71 -11.37 -28.24
N GLU A 291 -7.52 -11.98 -29.41
CA GLU A 291 -8.55 -12.10 -30.45
C GLU A 291 -9.76 -12.93 -29.95
N LEU A 292 -9.50 -14.07 -29.30
CA LEU A 292 -10.55 -14.98 -28.80
C LEU A 292 -11.40 -14.38 -27.68
N HIS A 293 -10.83 -13.50 -26.85
CA HIS A 293 -11.52 -12.92 -25.71
C HIS A 293 -12.00 -11.48 -25.93
N LYS A 294 -11.74 -10.91 -27.10
CA LYS A 294 -12.13 -9.54 -27.44
C LYS A 294 -13.62 -9.31 -27.21
N GLY A 295 -13.96 -8.23 -26.51
CA GLY A 295 -15.35 -7.88 -26.17
C GLY A 295 -16.02 -8.81 -25.15
N THR A 296 -15.38 -9.92 -24.75
CA THR A 296 -15.95 -10.89 -23.80
C THR A 296 -15.28 -10.81 -22.44
N VAL A 297 -13.95 -10.70 -22.39
CA VAL A 297 -13.17 -10.69 -21.14
C VAL A 297 -12.37 -9.40 -21.05
N ASP A 298 -12.41 -8.74 -19.90
CA ASP A 298 -11.60 -7.55 -19.62
C ASP A 298 -10.11 -7.91 -19.52
N CYS A 299 -9.23 -7.08 -20.07
CA CYS A 299 -7.76 -7.29 -20.00
C CYS A 299 -7.26 -7.50 -18.57
N ALA A 300 -7.87 -6.84 -17.58
CA ALA A 300 -7.55 -6.99 -16.18
C ALA A 300 -7.66 -8.44 -15.71
N VAL A 301 -8.62 -9.22 -16.21
CA VAL A 301 -8.78 -10.65 -15.85
C VAL A 301 -7.53 -11.45 -16.19
N CYS A 302 -6.82 -11.12 -17.26
CA CYS A 302 -5.59 -11.80 -17.65
C CYS A 302 -4.33 -11.15 -17.06
N HIS A 303 -4.35 -9.84 -16.81
CA HIS A 303 -3.15 -9.09 -16.46
C HIS A 303 -3.06 -8.67 -14.99
N SER A 304 -4.09 -8.90 -14.19
CA SER A 304 -4.08 -8.57 -12.77
C SER A 304 -3.55 -9.71 -11.91
N GLN A 305 -3.17 -9.36 -10.69
CA GLN A 305 -2.82 -10.29 -9.61
C GLN A 305 -3.91 -10.22 -8.53
N ALA A 306 -3.84 -11.06 -7.50
CA ALA A 306 -4.68 -10.88 -6.32
C ALA A 306 -4.51 -9.47 -5.74
N TYR A 307 -5.61 -8.89 -5.27
CA TYR A 307 -5.69 -7.52 -4.75
C TYR A 307 -6.46 -7.48 -3.44
N GLU A 308 -6.29 -6.40 -2.69
CA GLU A 308 -6.94 -6.20 -1.40
C GLU A 308 -8.46 -5.98 -1.55
N ASN A 309 -9.24 -6.67 -0.71
CA ASN A 309 -10.68 -6.57 -0.55
C ASN A 309 -10.98 -6.25 0.91
N CYS A 310 -12.10 -5.55 1.16
CA CYS A 310 -12.56 -5.19 2.50
C CYS A 310 -14.00 -5.67 2.69
N THR A 311 -14.29 -6.32 3.81
CA THR A 311 -15.61 -6.93 4.03
C THR A 311 -16.69 -5.95 4.48
N SER A 312 -16.33 -4.91 5.25
CA SER A 312 -17.28 -3.95 5.80
C SER A 312 -16.60 -2.62 6.12
N CYS A 313 -17.40 -1.56 6.19
CA CYS A 313 -16.99 -0.28 6.76
C CYS A 313 -18.21 0.34 7.44
N HIS A 314 -18.05 0.70 8.71
CA HIS A 314 -19.01 1.47 9.50
C HIS A 314 -18.48 2.88 9.71
N MET A 315 -19.37 3.87 9.67
CA MET A 315 -19.00 5.28 9.78
C MET A 315 -19.79 5.97 10.87
N GLY A 316 -19.16 6.91 11.58
CA GLY A 316 -19.81 7.72 12.61
C GLY A 316 -18.98 8.90 13.08
N VAL A 317 -19.49 9.62 14.08
CA VAL A 317 -18.72 10.61 14.84
C VAL A 317 -18.65 10.20 16.30
N ASP A 318 -17.54 10.52 16.97
CA ASP A 318 -17.40 10.29 18.41
C ASP A 318 -17.99 11.45 19.25
N GLN A 319 -17.76 11.41 20.56
CA GLN A 319 -18.29 12.39 21.51
C GLN A 319 -17.74 13.80 21.27
N ASP A 320 -16.53 13.90 20.70
CA ASP A 320 -15.85 15.15 20.36
C ASP A 320 -16.18 15.62 18.93
N LYS A 321 -17.13 14.93 18.27
CA LYS A 321 -17.56 15.16 16.88
C LYS A 321 -16.47 14.89 15.85
N LEU A 322 -15.47 14.08 16.19
CA LEU A 322 -14.46 13.62 15.25
C LEU A 322 -15.04 12.46 14.44
N ALA A 323 -14.96 12.58 13.12
CA ALA A 323 -15.37 11.52 12.22
C ALA A 323 -14.44 10.30 12.34
N TYR A 324 -15.03 9.11 12.34
CA TYR A 324 -14.29 7.85 12.31
C TYR A 324 -14.91 6.86 11.33
N SER A 325 -14.09 5.92 10.90
CA SER A 325 -14.50 4.73 10.16
C SER A 325 -13.94 3.48 10.83
N GLN A 326 -14.73 2.41 10.82
CA GLN A 326 -14.31 1.10 11.30
C GLN A 326 -14.39 0.14 10.13
N SER A 327 -13.23 -0.28 9.62
CA SER A 327 -13.17 -1.26 8.54
C SER A 327 -13.18 -2.67 9.11
N GLY A 328 -13.98 -3.55 8.51
CA GLY A 328 -13.91 -4.98 8.77
C GLY A 328 -12.63 -5.62 8.24
N ASN A 329 -12.61 -6.96 8.25
CA ASN A 329 -11.46 -7.74 7.82
C ASN A 329 -11.06 -7.42 6.36
N LYS A 330 -9.76 -7.26 6.17
CA LYS A 330 -9.14 -7.17 4.85
C LYS A 330 -8.66 -8.55 4.42
N TYR A 331 -8.79 -8.86 3.14
CA TYR A 331 -8.23 -10.10 2.57
C TYR A 331 -7.77 -9.86 1.13
N ASN A 332 -6.74 -10.61 0.70
CA ASN A 332 -6.35 -10.60 -0.71
C ASN A 332 -7.24 -11.58 -1.49
N GLY A 333 -7.77 -11.14 -2.61
CA GLY A 333 -8.70 -11.92 -3.42
C GLY A 333 -8.54 -11.64 -4.90
N PHE A 334 -9.06 -12.56 -5.71
CA PHE A 334 -9.15 -12.45 -7.15
C PHE A 334 -10.43 -13.15 -7.58
N LYS A 335 -11.39 -12.39 -8.11
CA LYS A 335 -12.69 -12.94 -8.55
C LYS A 335 -13.12 -12.35 -9.87
N ILE A 336 -13.55 -13.23 -10.77
CA ILE A 336 -14.13 -12.93 -12.07
C ILE A 336 -15.65 -12.93 -11.91
N GLY A 337 -16.27 -11.77 -12.11
CA GLY A 337 -17.71 -11.59 -12.10
C GLY A 337 -18.26 -11.27 -13.48
N LEU A 338 -19.59 -11.27 -13.58
CA LEU A 338 -20.29 -10.66 -14.71
C LEU A 338 -20.22 -9.13 -14.59
N ASN A 339 -20.11 -8.46 -15.73
CA ASN A 339 -20.22 -7.03 -15.81
C ASN A 339 -21.70 -6.62 -15.74
N SER A 340 -22.06 -5.86 -14.71
CA SER A 340 -23.41 -5.34 -14.51
C SER A 340 -23.78 -4.18 -15.44
N SER A 341 -22.82 -3.66 -16.21
CA SER A 341 -23.05 -2.59 -17.19
C SER A 341 -24.01 -3.04 -18.29
N GLN A 342 -25.00 -2.18 -18.60
CA GLN A 342 -25.92 -2.40 -19.72
C GLN A 342 -25.31 -2.11 -21.10
N ASN A 343 -24.06 -1.63 -21.15
CA ASN A 343 -23.39 -1.30 -22.40
C ASN A 343 -22.78 -2.57 -23.05
N LYS A 344 -23.32 -2.94 -24.22
CA LYS A 344 -22.89 -4.12 -25.00
C LYS A 344 -21.45 -4.06 -25.52
N ASP A 345 -20.85 -2.86 -25.58
CA ASP A 345 -19.45 -2.67 -26.00
C ASP A 345 -18.46 -2.92 -24.86
N GLN A 346 -18.95 -3.24 -23.65
CA GLN A 346 -18.11 -3.60 -22.51
C GLN A 346 -17.97 -5.12 -22.38
N PRO A 347 -16.83 -5.59 -21.86
CA PRO A 347 -16.61 -7.02 -21.65
C PRO A 347 -17.66 -7.62 -20.73
N ARG A 348 -18.08 -8.85 -21.04
CA ARG A 348 -19.01 -9.65 -20.23
C ARG A 348 -18.40 -10.06 -18.89
N PHE A 349 -17.14 -10.48 -18.88
CA PHE A 349 -16.42 -10.91 -17.68
C PHE A 349 -15.40 -9.84 -17.26
N VAL A 350 -15.48 -9.45 -15.99
CA VAL A 350 -14.62 -8.43 -15.39
C VAL A 350 -14.11 -8.91 -14.03
N LEU A 351 -13.03 -8.31 -13.55
CA LEU A 351 -12.65 -8.49 -12.15
C LEU A 351 -13.59 -7.71 -11.25
N VAL A 352 -14.00 -8.34 -10.16
CA VAL A 352 -14.87 -7.73 -9.15
C VAL A 352 -14.17 -7.64 -7.80
N ARG A 353 -14.43 -6.57 -7.07
CA ARG A 353 -13.89 -6.31 -5.74
C ARG A 353 -15.06 -6.13 -4.77
N GLN A 354 -14.96 -6.75 -3.60
CA GLN A 354 -15.89 -6.48 -2.51
C GLN A 354 -15.66 -5.05 -2.02
N ILE A 355 -16.71 -4.24 -2.10
CA ILE A 355 -16.72 -2.89 -1.54
C ILE A 355 -17.23 -2.94 -0.10
N PRO A 356 -16.64 -2.16 0.82
CA PRO A 356 -16.92 -2.28 2.25
C PRO A 356 -18.24 -1.57 2.60
N ILE A 357 -19.38 -2.20 2.30
CA ILE A 357 -20.71 -1.70 2.67
C ILE A 357 -21.60 -2.84 3.17
N GLN A 358 -22.20 -2.63 4.33
CA GLN A 358 -23.18 -3.51 4.96
C GLN A 358 -24.51 -2.79 5.14
N ALA A 359 -25.57 -3.54 5.44
CA ALA A 359 -26.90 -2.99 5.62
C ALA A 359 -26.95 -1.96 6.76
N ASP A 360 -26.09 -2.12 7.75
CA ASP A 360 -25.96 -1.31 8.96
C ASP A 360 -24.74 -0.36 8.95
N SER A 361 -24.07 -0.18 7.80
CA SER A 361 -22.87 0.68 7.66
C SER A 361 -23.03 2.10 8.21
N PHE A 362 -24.27 2.61 8.27
CA PHE A 362 -24.62 3.95 8.74
C PHE A 362 -25.48 3.94 10.00
N SER A 363 -25.41 2.90 10.83
CA SER A 363 -26.18 2.75 12.07
C SER A 363 -25.99 3.89 13.08
N HIS A 364 -24.89 4.64 12.97
CA HIS A 364 -24.69 5.86 13.75
C HIS A 364 -25.68 6.99 13.37
N TYR A 365 -25.99 7.12 12.08
CA TYR A 365 -26.86 8.17 11.53
C TYR A 365 -28.30 7.72 11.34
N LEU A 366 -28.52 6.41 11.14
CA LEU A 366 -29.81 5.83 10.83
C LEU A 366 -30.25 4.87 11.93
N LYS A 367 -31.51 5.02 12.38
CA LYS A 367 -32.13 4.11 13.36
C LYS A 367 -32.37 2.70 12.80
N GLU A 368 -32.50 2.59 11.48
CA GLU A 368 -32.74 1.35 10.76
C GLU A 368 -31.67 1.16 9.68
N ASN A 369 -31.47 -0.09 9.26
CA ASN A 369 -30.60 -0.44 8.15
C ASN A 369 -31.04 0.24 6.84
N LEU A 370 -30.11 0.36 5.89
CA LEU A 370 -30.38 0.89 4.55
C LEU A 370 -31.58 0.17 3.91
N LYS A 371 -32.69 0.88 3.74
CA LYS A 371 -34.00 0.28 3.40
C LYS A 371 -33.97 -0.47 2.08
N ASN A 372 -33.19 0.04 1.13
CA ASN A 372 -33.04 -0.50 -0.21
C ASN A 372 -31.65 -1.11 -0.41
N TYR A 373 -31.03 -1.67 0.64
CA TYR A 373 -29.66 -2.19 0.61
C TYR A 373 -29.35 -3.04 -0.63
N GLN A 374 -30.29 -3.89 -1.05
CA GLN A 374 -30.15 -4.81 -2.18
C GLN A 374 -30.12 -4.12 -3.56
N GLN A 375 -30.43 -2.83 -3.69
CA GLN A 375 -30.41 -2.10 -4.96
C GLN A 375 -29.00 -1.81 -5.49
N GLY A 376 -27.96 -2.08 -4.71
CA GLY A 376 -26.57 -1.92 -5.14
C GLY A 376 -25.72 -3.16 -4.87
N GLU A 377 -24.89 -3.51 -5.84
CA GLU A 377 -23.91 -4.60 -5.72
C GLU A 377 -22.89 -4.32 -4.60
N THR A 378 -22.57 -5.34 -3.80
CA THR A 378 -21.45 -5.29 -2.84
C THR A 378 -20.15 -5.80 -3.45
N PHE A 379 -20.21 -6.49 -4.59
CA PHE A 379 -19.09 -6.77 -5.47
C PHE A 379 -19.19 -5.91 -6.74
N LYS A 380 -18.27 -4.96 -6.90
CA LYS A 380 -18.26 -4.04 -8.05
C LYS A 380 -17.08 -4.29 -8.97
N ARG A 381 -17.21 -3.92 -10.25
CA ARG A 381 -16.09 -3.94 -11.21
C ARG A 381 -14.86 -3.22 -10.65
N SER A 382 -13.80 -3.97 -10.42
CA SER A 382 -12.54 -3.51 -9.83
C SER A 382 -11.77 -2.62 -10.81
N ALA A 383 -11.19 -1.51 -10.32
CA ALA A 383 -10.08 -0.85 -11.03
C ALA A 383 -8.79 -1.34 -10.41
N VAL A 384 -8.33 -2.47 -10.91
CA VAL A 384 -7.06 -3.05 -10.48
C VAL A 384 -5.92 -2.18 -10.98
N HIS A 385 -5.00 -1.88 -10.08
CA HIS A 385 -3.77 -1.14 -10.38
C HIS A 385 -2.57 -2.03 -10.07
N ASN A 386 -2.61 -3.32 -10.42
CA ASN A 386 -1.53 -4.28 -10.14
C ASN A 386 -1.16 -5.08 -11.39
N THR A 387 -1.25 -4.41 -12.54
CA THR A 387 -1.14 -5.00 -13.87
C THR A 387 0.25 -5.56 -14.09
N GLN A 388 0.32 -6.76 -14.65
CA GLN A 388 1.55 -7.43 -15.05
C GLN A 388 1.41 -7.94 -16.48
N ARG A 389 2.52 -7.89 -17.22
CA ARG A 389 2.56 -8.45 -18.57
C ARG A 389 2.34 -9.97 -18.53
N GLN A 390 2.97 -10.64 -17.57
CA GLN A 390 2.88 -12.08 -17.35
C GLN A 390 2.30 -12.35 -15.98
N THR A 391 1.23 -13.13 -15.94
CA THR A 391 0.53 -13.60 -14.75
C THR A 391 0.38 -15.11 -14.82
N TRP A 392 0.10 -15.75 -13.69
CA TRP A 392 -0.22 -17.16 -13.70
C TRP A 392 -1.42 -17.45 -14.61
N GLN A 393 -2.48 -16.63 -14.51
CA GLN A 393 -3.71 -16.73 -15.28
C GLN A 393 -3.44 -16.69 -16.80
N ASN A 394 -2.53 -15.82 -17.24
CA ASN A 394 -2.20 -15.70 -18.67
C ASN A 394 -1.07 -16.63 -19.13
N ALA A 395 -0.51 -17.48 -18.25
CA ALA A 395 0.47 -18.48 -18.64
C ALA A 395 -0.18 -19.63 -19.43
N HIS A 396 -1.39 -20.07 -19.05
CA HIS A 396 -2.07 -21.21 -19.67
C HIS A 396 -3.60 -21.05 -19.63
N CYS A 397 -4.34 -21.46 -20.67
CA CYS A 397 -5.79 -21.22 -20.71
C CYS A 397 -6.55 -21.93 -19.57
N ASN A 398 -6.13 -23.15 -19.22
CA ASN A 398 -6.73 -23.91 -18.11
C ASN A 398 -6.33 -23.38 -16.71
N HIS A 399 -5.56 -22.29 -16.62
CA HIS A 399 -5.44 -21.53 -15.37
C HIS A 399 -6.65 -20.62 -15.13
N CYS A 400 -7.54 -20.47 -16.11
CA CYS A 400 -8.86 -19.86 -15.94
C CYS A 400 -9.99 -20.84 -16.30
N HIS A 401 -9.82 -21.60 -17.39
CA HIS A 401 -10.77 -22.59 -17.86
C HIS A 401 -10.79 -23.81 -16.94
N GLY A 402 -11.98 -24.20 -16.47
CA GLY A 402 -12.18 -25.26 -15.49
C GLY A 402 -11.91 -24.84 -14.04
N GLN A 403 -11.53 -23.58 -13.79
CA GLN A 403 -11.15 -23.09 -12.47
C GLN A 403 -12.31 -22.37 -11.77
N LYS A 404 -13.25 -23.14 -11.22
CA LYS A 404 -14.45 -22.60 -10.54
C LYS A 404 -14.12 -21.58 -9.45
N ASN A 405 -13.05 -21.81 -8.71
CA ASN A 405 -12.61 -20.95 -7.60
C ASN A 405 -12.25 -19.51 -8.01
N LEU A 406 -11.98 -19.25 -9.30
CA LEU A 406 -11.68 -17.91 -9.79
C LEU A 406 -12.92 -17.07 -10.09
N PHE A 407 -14.10 -17.69 -10.22
CA PHE A 407 -15.34 -16.99 -10.53
C PHE A 407 -16.09 -16.62 -9.25
N LEU A 408 -16.82 -15.51 -9.27
CA LEU A 408 -17.69 -15.10 -8.17
C LEU A 408 -18.98 -15.94 -8.25
N THR A 409 -19.04 -17.01 -7.48
CA THR A 409 -20.21 -17.89 -7.41
C THR A 409 -21.09 -17.52 -6.21
N GLU A 410 -22.28 -18.12 -6.12
CA GLU A 410 -23.17 -17.91 -4.98
C GLU A 410 -22.54 -18.31 -3.63
N GLN A 411 -21.63 -19.29 -3.64
CA GLN A 411 -20.91 -19.74 -2.44
C GLN A 411 -19.90 -18.70 -1.92
N ASP A 412 -19.47 -17.79 -2.79
CA ASP A 412 -18.51 -16.73 -2.42
C ASP A 412 -19.22 -15.49 -1.85
N VAL A 413 -20.55 -15.41 -1.96
CA VAL A 413 -21.34 -14.25 -1.54
C VAL A 413 -22.14 -14.58 -0.27
N PRO A 414 -22.01 -13.79 0.81
CA PRO A 414 -22.84 -13.94 2.00
C PRO A 414 -24.33 -13.97 1.65
N GLU A 415 -25.12 -14.81 2.31
CA GLU A 415 -26.54 -15.00 1.99
C GLU A 415 -27.32 -13.68 1.97
N THR A 416 -27.04 -12.78 2.91
CA THR A 416 -27.62 -11.44 3.02
C THR A 416 -27.38 -10.56 1.78
N ASP A 417 -26.31 -10.84 1.03
CA ASP A 417 -25.82 -10.02 -0.07
C ASP A 417 -26.13 -10.66 -1.45
N ARG A 418 -26.67 -11.88 -1.50
CA ARG A 418 -26.88 -12.60 -2.76
C ARG A 418 -27.81 -11.88 -3.72
N ILE A 419 -28.93 -11.33 -3.21
CA ILE A 419 -29.88 -10.55 -4.03
C ILE A 419 -29.17 -9.32 -4.62
N ALA A 420 -28.38 -8.63 -3.81
CA ALA A 420 -27.64 -7.45 -4.22
C ALA A 420 -26.62 -7.74 -5.35
N ASN A 421 -26.08 -8.95 -5.38
CA ASN A 421 -25.03 -9.36 -6.31
C ASN A 421 -25.48 -10.30 -7.42
N GLN A 422 -26.80 -10.55 -7.57
CA GLN A 422 -27.32 -11.49 -8.58
C GLN A 422 -26.84 -11.17 -10.01
N LYS A 423 -26.64 -9.88 -10.32
CA LYS A 423 -26.19 -9.41 -11.64
C LYS A 423 -24.70 -9.62 -11.91
N VAL A 424 -23.89 -9.82 -10.87
CA VAL A 424 -22.42 -9.94 -10.99
C VAL A 424 -21.92 -11.35 -10.66
N MET A 425 -22.74 -12.18 -10.01
CA MET A 425 -22.43 -13.59 -9.80
C MET A 425 -22.43 -14.36 -11.13
N VAL A 426 -21.57 -15.36 -11.22
CA VAL A 426 -21.39 -16.22 -12.39
C VAL A 426 -22.01 -17.60 -12.09
N PRO A 427 -23.13 -17.95 -12.73
CA PRO A 427 -23.67 -19.31 -12.69
C PRO A 427 -22.64 -20.32 -13.17
N GLU A 428 -22.63 -21.52 -12.58
CA GLU A 428 -21.68 -22.58 -12.94
C GLU A 428 -21.76 -22.97 -14.42
N THR A 429 -22.94 -22.84 -15.03
CA THR A 429 -23.17 -23.11 -16.46
C THR A 429 -22.44 -22.14 -17.38
N LEU A 430 -22.04 -20.97 -16.88
CA LEU A 430 -21.27 -19.96 -17.63
C LEU A 430 -19.76 -20.05 -17.38
N ILE A 431 -19.32 -20.90 -16.44
CA ILE A 431 -17.90 -21.11 -16.18
C ILE A 431 -17.33 -21.94 -17.35
N PRO A 432 -16.30 -21.44 -18.06
CA PRO A 432 -15.74 -22.16 -19.19
C PRO A 432 -15.09 -23.46 -18.71
N LYS A 433 -15.37 -24.56 -19.40
CA LYS A 433 -14.74 -25.86 -19.14
C LYS A 433 -13.25 -25.84 -19.49
N ALA A 434 -12.49 -26.70 -18.83
CA ALA A 434 -11.10 -26.97 -19.21
C ALA A 434 -11.03 -27.39 -20.69
N ILE A 435 -9.97 -26.96 -21.37
CA ILE A 435 -9.72 -27.27 -22.77
C ILE A 435 -8.76 -28.45 -22.83
N ASP A 436 -9.26 -29.63 -23.23
CA ASP A 436 -8.51 -30.89 -23.21
C ASP A 436 -7.41 -30.94 -24.29
N ALA A 437 -7.61 -30.26 -25.42
CA ALA A 437 -6.69 -30.28 -26.56
C ALA A 437 -5.44 -29.40 -26.38
N LEU A 438 -5.22 -28.79 -25.21
CA LEU A 438 -4.06 -27.93 -24.95
C LEU A 438 -2.86 -28.74 -24.48
N LYS A 439 -1.69 -28.43 -25.05
CA LYS A 439 -0.42 -28.93 -24.50
C LYS A 439 -0.26 -28.40 -23.07
N PRO A 440 0.11 -29.24 -22.09
CA PRO A 440 0.31 -28.79 -20.73
C PRO A 440 1.41 -27.75 -20.68
N LEU A 441 1.27 -26.78 -19.79
CA LEU A 441 2.36 -25.86 -19.47
C LEU A 441 3.47 -26.66 -18.79
N ILE A 442 4.58 -26.86 -19.49
CA ILE A 442 5.76 -27.53 -18.92
C ILE A 442 6.46 -26.53 -18.00
N ILE A 443 6.36 -26.78 -16.70
CA ILE A 443 7.06 -26.00 -15.69
C ILE A 443 8.24 -26.84 -15.21
N THR A 444 9.43 -26.41 -15.57
CA THR A 444 10.67 -27.05 -15.11
C THR A 444 11.07 -26.46 -13.76
N GLY A 445 11.16 -27.31 -12.75
CA GLY A 445 11.67 -26.97 -11.41
C GLY A 445 12.72 -27.99 -10.96
N PRO A 446 13.56 -27.67 -9.96
CA PRO A 446 14.37 -28.67 -9.30
C PRO A 446 13.47 -29.70 -8.60
N LYS A 447 14.05 -30.83 -8.18
CA LYS A 447 13.33 -31.74 -7.29
C LYS A 447 13.07 -31.05 -5.95
N ARG A 448 11.79 -30.84 -5.63
CA ARG A 448 11.35 -30.20 -4.38
C ARG A 448 11.87 -30.96 -3.17
N ASN A 449 12.22 -30.24 -2.12
CA ASN A 449 12.52 -30.81 -0.82
C ASN A 449 11.27 -30.78 0.05
N GLU A 450 10.41 -31.79 -0.12
CA GLU A 450 9.15 -31.93 0.63
C GLU A 450 9.36 -32.02 2.15
N SER A 451 10.60 -32.31 2.62
CA SER A 451 10.88 -32.32 4.05
C SER A 451 10.91 -30.92 4.67
N ILE A 452 11.07 -29.85 3.88
CA ILE A 452 11.12 -28.47 4.39
C ILE A 452 9.72 -27.91 4.72
N ARG A 453 8.66 -28.33 4.02
CA ARG A 453 7.30 -27.80 4.22
C ARG A 453 6.41 -28.84 4.91
N VAL A 454 5.84 -28.51 6.06
CA VAL A 454 4.84 -29.36 6.74
C VAL A 454 3.54 -28.61 6.93
N ASN A 455 2.41 -29.32 6.98
CA ASN A 455 1.10 -28.75 7.26
C ASN A 455 0.64 -29.05 8.70
N ALA A 456 -0.43 -28.40 9.15
CA ALA A 456 -0.95 -28.54 10.51
C ALA A 456 -1.35 -29.99 10.84
N GLN A 457 -1.90 -30.74 9.88
CA GLN A 457 -2.29 -32.13 10.07
C GLN A 457 -1.08 -33.03 10.35
N TRP A 458 0.00 -32.88 9.56
CA TRP A 458 1.24 -33.61 9.77
C TRP A 458 1.84 -33.29 11.15
N LEU A 459 1.88 -32.00 11.51
CA LEU A 459 2.45 -31.57 12.79
C LEU A 459 1.64 -32.11 13.97
N ASN A 460 0.32 -32.08 13.89
CA ASN A 460 -0.56 -32.64 14.93
C ASN A 460 -0.33 -34.15 15.12
N ALA A 461 -0.14 -34.90 14.03
CA ALA A 461 0.21 -36.32 14.10
C ALA A 461 1.59 -36.59 14.74
N LYS A 462 2.46 -35.57 14.78
CA LYS A 462 3.85 -35.65 15.27
C LYS A 462 4.10 -34.86 16.55
N VAL A 463 3.08 -34.23 17.12
CA VAL A 463 3.22 -33.32 18.28
C VAL A 463 3.81 -34.00 19.53
N LYS A 464 3.67 -35.33 19.64
CA LYS A 464 4.23 -36.15 20.73
C LYS A 464 5.53 -36.87 20.37
N ASP A 465 6.04 -36.69 19.16
CA ASP A 465 7.26 -37.33 18.69
C ASP A 465 8.47 -36.62 19.31
N LYS A 466 9.25 -37.34 20.13
CA LYS A 466 10.41 -36.78 20.83
C LYS A 466 11.54 -36.35 19.89
N ASN A 467 11.53 -36.82 18.65
CA ASN A 467 12.50 -36.43 17.63
C ASN A 467 12.08 -35.16 16.89
N VAL A 468 10.87 -34.64 17.14
CA VAL A 468 10.37 -33.40 16.54
C VAL A 468 10.41 -32.29 17.59
N LEU A 469 11.19 -31.25 17.31
CA LEU A 469 11.22 -30.03 18.10
C LEU A 469 10.38 -28.97 17.41
N ILE A 470 9.25 -28.61 18.03
CA ILE A 470 8.41 -27.52 17.56
C ILE A 470 8.98 -26.21 18.11
N LEU A 471 9.35 -25.30 17.21
CA LEU A 471 10.02 -24.05 17.56
C LEU A 471 9.13 -22.86 17.23
N ASP A 472 8.65 -22.20 18.28
CA ASP A 472 7.90 -20.95 18.19
C ASP A 472 8.86 -19.76 18.23
N VAL A 473 8.88 -18.96 17.17
CA VAL A 473 9.75 -17.78 17.07
C VAL A 473 9.01 -16.46 17.28
N ARG A 474 7.79 -16.51 17.80
CA ARG A 474 7.01 -15.34 18.25
C ARG A 474 7.60 -14.76 19.54
N THR A 475 7.06 -13.62 19.96
CA THR A 475 7.47 -13.02 21.25
C THR A 475 7.11 -13.94 22.41
N GLN A 476 7.89 -13.88 23.50
CA GLN A 476 7.63 -14.68 24.71
C GLN A 476 6.19 -14.49 25.22
N LYS A 477 5.67 -13.26 25.20
CA LYS A 477 4.29 -12.96 25.59
C LYS A 477 3.27 -13.75 24.76
N GLN A 478 3.42 -13.72 23.42
CA GLN A 478 2.51 -14.44 22.52
C GLN A 478 2.60 -15.96 22.69
N PHE A 479 3.79 -16.48 23.02
CA PHE A 479 3.96 -17.89 23.36
C PHE A 479 3.19 -18.22 24.63
N GLU A 480 3.41 -17.47 25.72
CA GLU A 480 2.80 -17.73 27.02
C GLU A 480 1.26 -17.66 26.99
N GLU A 481 0.69 -16.77 26.17
CA GLU A 481 -0.76 -16.63 25.96
C GLU A 481 -1.39 -17.79 25.18
N GLY A 482 -0.61 -18.48 24.33
CA GLY A 482 -1.10 -19.61 23.54
C GLY A 482 -0.12 -20.07 22.46
N HIS A 483 0.35 -21.32 22.53
CA HIS A 483 1.32 -21.93 21.62
C HIS A 483 0.95 -23.37 21.22
N ILE A 484 1.55 -23.89 20.15
CA ILE A 484 1.38 -25.29 19.74
C ILE A 484 1.90 -26.23 20.84
N PRO A 485 1.17 -27.29 21.22
CA PRO A 485 1.56 -28.18 22.30
C PRO A 485 2.99 -28.69 22.21
N GLY A 486 3.73 -28.64 23.33
CA GLY A 486 5.13 -29.08 23.40
C GLY A 486 6.16 -28.20 22.67
N ALA A 487 5.76 -27.02 22.16
CA ALA A 487 6.68 -26.10 21.52
C ALA A 487 7.68 -25.45 22.51
N ARG A 488 8.85 -25.05 22.00
CA ARG A 488 9.82 -24.20 22.71
C ARG A 488 9.84 -22.82 22.09
N ASN A 489 10.03 -21.77 22.89
CA ASN A 489 10.12 -20.40 22.39
C ASN A 489 11.57 -19.98 22.16
N LEU A 490 11.86 -19.37 21.01
CA LEU A 490 13.15 -18.74 20.73
C LEU A 490 12.98 -17.43 19.97
N CYS A 491 13.27 -16.31 20.63
CA CYS A 491 13.27 -14.99 20.01
C CYS A 491 14.35 -14.86 18.92
N GLU A 492 13.99 -14.24 17.79
CA GLU A 492 14.94 -13.85 16.72
C GLU A 492 16.12 -13.02 17.25
N CYS A 493 15.89 -12.22 18.30
CA CYS A 493 16.90 -11.40 18.95
C CYS A 493 18.11 -12.18 19.49
N TYR A 494 17.98 -13.50 19.71
CA TYR A 494 19.12 -14.36 20.07
C TYR A 494 19.98 -14.76 18.87
N LEU A 495 19.48 -14.59 17.64
CA LEU A 495 20.12 -15.06 16.39
C LEU A 495 20.92 -13.95 15.69
N THR A 496 20.64 -12.69 16.02
CA THR A 496 21.25 -11.53 15.37
C THR A 496 22.02 -10.64 16.35
N THR A 497 22.91 -9.80 15.84
CA THR A 497 23.56 -8.75 16.62
C THR A 497 22.54 -7.68 17.03
N ASP A 498 22.80 -7.05 18.18
CA ASP A 498 21.92 -6.02 18.72
C ASP A 498 22.16 -4.64 18.09
N LEU A 499 21.26 -3.71 18.40
CA LEU A 499 21.29 -2.32 17.93
C LEU A 499 22.51 -1.50 18.39
N LYS A 500 23.23 -1.95 19.43
CA LYS A 500 24.39 -1.25 19.99
C LYS A 500 25.69 -1.65 19.29
N THR A 501 25.66 -2.69 18.46
CA THR A 501 26.82 -3.11 17.68
C THR A 501 27.05 -2.19 16.46
N PRO A 502 28.30 -2.05 15.96
CA PRO A 502 28.60 -1.27 14.76
C PRO A 502 27.85 -1.75 13.50
N HIS A 503 27.51 -3.04 13.47
CA HIS A 503 26.72 -3.67 12.41
C HIS A 503 25.47 -4.32 13.04
N PRO A 504 24.39 -3.54 13.26
CA PRO A 504 23.18 -4.05 13.87
C PRO A 504 22.42 -4.99 12.92
N TYR A 505 21.69 -5.94 13.49
CA TYR A 505 20.91 -6.93 12.76
C TYR A 505 21.73 -7.88 11.86
N MET A 506 23.01 -8.08 12.10
CA MET A 506 23.80 -9.11 11.39
C MET A 506 23.54 -10.47 11.99
N MET A 507 23.63 -11.54 11.20
CA MET A 507 23.57 -12.89 11.76
C MET A 507 24.81 -13.18 12.63
N LYS A 508 24.61 -13.78 13.80
CA LYS A 508 25.70 -14.27 14.66
C LYS A 508 26.58 -15.31 13.97
N THR A 509 27.77 -15.56 14.53
CA THR A 509 28.66 -16.60 13.99
C THR A 509 28.05 -18.00 14.18
N PRO A 510 28.45 -19.00 13.37
CA PRO A 510 27.96 -20.37 13.54
C PRO A 510 28.14 -20.92 14.96
N GLU A 511 29.24 -20.59 15.64
CA GLU A 511 29.57 -21.04 16.99
C GLU A 511 28.65 -20.40 18.04
N GLU A 512 28.40 -19.08 17.91
CA GLU A 512 27.45 -18.38 18.76
C GLU A 512 26.03 -18.92 18.59
N LEU A 513 25.61 -19.17 17.35
CA LEU A 513 24.30 -19.74 17.04
C LEU A 513 24.16 -21.16 17.61
N ALA A 514 25.16 -22.02 17.42
CA ALA A 514 25.16 -23.37 17.97
C ALA A 514 25.01 -23.35 19.50
N LYS A 515 25.73 -22.46 20.19
CA LYS A 515 25.58 -22.24 21.63
C LYS A 515 24.15 -21.82 22.00
N VAL A 516 23.58 -20.86 21.28
CA VAL A 516 22.19 -20.42 21.49
C VAL A 516 21.20 -21.57 21.34
N PHE A 517 21.27 -22.31 20.23
CA PHE A 517 20.35 -23.42 19.97
C PHE A 517 20.52 -24.57 20.97
N SER A 518 21.75 -24.84 21.39
CA SER A 518 22.05 -25.84 22.40
C SER A 518 21.46 -25.47 23.77
N GLN A 519 21.66 -24.23 24.21
CA GLN A 519 21.29 -23.80 25.56
C GLN A 519 19.84 -23.36 25.71
N LYS A 520 19.22 -22.83 24.65
CA LYS A 520 17.85 -22.29 24.71
C LYS A 520 16.81 -23.31 24.30
N ILE A 521 17.15 -24.21 23.38
CA ILE A 521 16.18 -25.17 22.83
C ILE A 521 16.70 -26.59 22.79
N GLY A 522 17.83 -26.91 23.41
CA GLY A 522 18.34 -28.29 23.56
C GLY A 522 18.47 -29.03 22.23
N LEU A 523 18.93 -28.32 21.19
CA LEU A 523 19.01 -28.87 19.83
C LEU A 523 20.04 -30.00 19.76
N THR A 524 19.67 -31.15 19.18
CA THR A 524 20.63 -32.24 18.91
C THR A 524 20.78 -32.46 17.40
N PRO A 525 21.85 -33.12 16.93
CA PRO A 525 22.08 -33.38 15.50
C PRO A 525 20.92 -34.12 14.80
N ASP A 526 20.25 -35.02 15.51
CA ASP A 526 19.19 -35.89 14.97
C ASP A 526 17.78 -35.30 15.11
N THR A 527 17.63 -34.19 15.82
CA THR A 527 16.35 -33.50 15.99
C THR A 527 15.84 -32.97 14.66
N ARG A 528 14.55 -33.16 14.37
CA ARG A 528 13.85 -32.43 13.31
C ARG A 528 13.19 -31.19 13.89
N VAL A 529 13.61 -30.01 13.44
CA VAL A 529 13.04 -28.73 13.90
C VAL A 529 11.87 -28.34 12.99
N VAL A 530 10.72 -28.00 13.56
CA VAL A 530 9.57 -27.42 12.85
C VAL A 530 9.34 -26.01 13.36
N ILE A 531 9.64 -25.00 12.54
CA ILE A 531 9.56 -23.59 12.89
C ILE A 531 8.17 -23.05 12.55
N TYR A 532 7.61 -22.20 13.40
CA TYR A 532 6.43 -21.40 13.07
C TYR A 532 6.45 -20.03 13.76
N ASP A 533 5.73 -19.06 13.18
CA ASP A 533 5.57 -17.72 13.75
C ASP A 533 4.10 -17.23 13.76
N ASP A 534 3.89 -15.91 13.75
CA ASP A 534 2.59 -15.23 13.63
C ASP A 534 2.34 -14.60 12.24
N GLY A 535 2.99 -15.10 11.19
CA GLY A 535 2.99 -14.51 9.84
C GLY A 535 3.84 -13.24 9.72
N LYS A 536 4.77 -13.02 10.65
CA LYS A 536 5.62 -11.81 10.71
C LYS A 536 7.03 -12.01 10.16
N ASN A 537 7.24 -13.07 9.39
CA ASN A 537 8.44 -13.34 8.60
C ASN A 537 9.70 -13.58 9.45
N LYS A 538 9.53 -14.27 10.58
CA LYS A 538 10.64 -14.65 11.48
C LYS A 538 11.15 -16.06 11.20
N THR A 539 10.29 -16.91 10.62
CA THR A 539 10.57 -18.31 10.30
C THR A 539 11.80 -18.46 9.40
N GLY A 540 11.91 -17.63 8.36
CA GLY A 540 13.02 -17.64 7.43
C GLY A 540 14.36 -17.33 8.08
N VAL A 541 14.43 -16.34 8.97
CA VAL A 541 15.68 -15.95 9.66
C VAL A 541 16.18 -17.10 10.54
N THR A 542 15.27 -17.76 11.26
CA THR A 542 15.61 -18.94 12.07
C THR A 542 16.02 -20.12 11.19
N PHE A 543 15.36 -20.32 10.04
CA PHE A 543 15.77 -21.35 9.08
C PHE A 543 17.19 -21.12 8.57
N VAL A 544 17.52 -19.88 8.17
CA VAL A 544 18.87 -19.50 7.73
C VAL A 544 19.90 -19.71 8.84
N ALA A 545 19.58 -19.37 10.09
CA ALA A 545 20.45 -19.61 11.24
C ALA A 545 20.73 -21.10 11.47
N LEU A 546 19.70 -21.96 11.35
CA LEU A 546 19.86 -23.41 11.46
C LEU A 546 20.65 -24.01 10.29
N GLU A 547 20.45 -23.52 9.06
CA GLU A 547 21.27 -23.97 7.93
C GLU A 547 22.71 -23.47 8.03
N ARG A 548 22.94 -22.26 8.55
CA ARG A 548 24.28 -21.69 8.78
C ARG A 548 25.12 -22.52 9.74
N ILE A 549 24.51 -23.13 10.77
CA ILE A 549 25.21 -24.07 11.67
C ILE A 549 25.29 -25.50 11.11
N GLY A 550 24.77 -25.75 9.90
CA GLY A 550 24.78 -27.06 9.25
C GLY A 550 23.66 -28.01 9.64
N HIS A 551 22.65 -27.55 10.37
CA HIS A 551 21.52 -28.40 10.75
C HIS A 551 20.64 -28.71 9.53
N LYS A 552 20.38 -29.99 9.26
CA LYS A 552 19.76 -30.44 7.99
C LYS A 552 18.25 -30.65 8.09
N GLN A 553 17.75 -31.07 9.24
CA GLN A 553 16.36 -31.48 9.41
C GLN A 553 15.49 -30.31 9.86
N VAL A 554 15.40 -29.28 9.02
CA VAL A 554 14.60 -28.09 9.30
C VAL A 554 13.35 -28.08 8.42
N SER A 555 12.19 -27.89 9.05
CA SER A 555 10.90 -27.69 8.42
C SER A 555 10.25 -26.39 8.91
N PHE A 556 9.27 -25.89 8.18
CA PHE A 556 8.35 -24.84 8.64
C PHE A 556 6.90 -25.30 8.56
N LEU A 557 6.07 -24.78 9.47
CA LEU A 557 4.62 -24.95 9.44
C LEU A 557 4.00 -23.99 8.42
N ASP A 558 3.47 -24.53 7.33
CA ASP A 558 2.86 -23.73 6.27
C ASP A 558 1.54 -23.08 6.73
N GLY A 559 1.49 -21.76 6.63
CA GLY A 559 0.43 -20.92 7.18
C GLY A 559 0.56 -20.65 8.69
N ASN A 560 1.69 -21.02 9.30
CA ASN A 560 2.07 -20.67 10.68
C ASN A 560 1.01 -21.07 11.73
N ILE A 561 0.99 -20.41 12.90
CA ILE A 561 0.01 -20.71 13.95
C ILE A 561 -1.44 -20.48 13.48
N THR A 562 -1.66 -19.62 12.49
CA THR A 562 -3.01 -19.38 11.94
C THR A 562 -3.57 -20.62 11.25
N ALA A 563 -2.74 -21.38 10.51
CA ALA A 563 -3.18 -22.63 9.92
C ALA A 563 -3.46 -23.73 10.96
N TRP A 564 -2.74 -23.70 12.10
CA TRP A 564 -3.00 -24.61 13.22
C TRP A 564 -4.37 -24.36 13.85
N THR A 565 -4.66 -23.11 14.21
CA THR A 565 -5.94 -22.74 14.84
C THR A 565 -7.10 -22.87 13.86
N ALA A 566 -6.91 -22.51 12.59
CA ALA A 566 -7.93 -22.69 11.55
C ALA A 566 -8.28 -24.18 11.30
N ALA A 567 -7.37 -25.11 11.60
CA ALA A 567 -7.64 -26.54 11.55
C ALA A 567 -8.34 -27.08 12.81
N GLY A 568 -8.66 -26.22 13.78
CA GLY A 568 -9.37 -26.59 15.01
C GLY A 568 -8.49 -27.28 16.06
N TYR A 569 -7.16 -27.22 15.94
CA TYR A 569 -6.25 -27.82 16.92
C TYR A 569 -6.04 -26.92 18.14
N THR A 570 -5.84 -27.54 19.30
CA THR A 570 -5.71 -26.86 20.60
C THR A 570 -4.36 -26.17 20.76
N LEU A 571 -4.32 -25.13 21.60
CA LEU A 571 -3.10 -24.47 22.05
C LEU A 571 -2.84 -24.77 23.53
N GLU A 572 -1.56 -24.82 23.93
CA GLU A 572 -1.09 -24.81 25.31
C GLU A 572 -0.75 -23.38 25.76
N GLN A 573 -0.70 -23.17 27.08
CA GLN A 573 -0.32 -21.89 27.70
C GLN A 573 0.82 -22.10 28.68
N GLY A 574 1.57 -21.04 28.97
CA GLY A 574 2.65 -21.06 29.95
C GLY A 574 4.04 -20.86 29.35
N LYS A 575 5.06 -21.00 30.21
CA LYS A 575 6.46 -20.66 29.86
C LYS A 575 7.14 -21.78 29.09
N THR A 576 8.16 -21.42 28.31
CA THR A 576 9.01 -22.40 27.64
C THR A 576 9.68 -23.30 28.69
N PRO A 577 9.69 -24.63 28.52
CA PRO A 577 10.41 -25.51 29.44
C PRO A 577 11.90 -25.19 29.45
N GLU A 578 12.53 -25.31 30.61
CA GLU A 578 13.99 -25.29 30.71
C GLU A 578 14.57 -26.56 30.05
N VAL A 579 15.73 -26.40 29.42
CA VAL A 579 16.43 -27.47 28.70
C VAL A 579 17.86 -27.54 29.15
N ALA A 580 18.41 -28.75 29.22
CA ALA A 580 19.84 -28.94 29.43
C ALA A 580 20.61 -28.52 28.17
N ASP A 581 21.83 -28.04 28.36
CA ASP A 581 22.76 -27.79 27.25
C ASP A 581 23.09 -29.11 26.56
N SER A 582 22.69 -29.23 25.30
CA SER A 582 22.92 -30.43 24.48
C SER A 582 24.35 -30.58 23.96
N GLY A 583 25.23 -29.58 24.13
CA GLY A 583 26.57 -29.56 23.55
C GLY A 583 26.60 -29.52 22.01
N TYR A 584 25.60 -28.93 21.36
CA TYR A 584 25.50 -28.91 19.89
C TYR A 584 26.74 -28.23 19.27
N THR A 585 27.37 -28.92 18.32
CA THR A 585 28.55 -28.42 17.59
C THR A 585 28.14 -28.02 16.17
N ALA A 586 28.54 -26.82 15.74
CA ALA A 586 28.26 -26.34 14.39
C ALA A 586 29.06 -27.10 13.32
N HIS A 587 28.42 -27.34 12.17
CA HIS A 587 29.06 -27.75 10.92
C HIS A 587 28.77 -26.70 9.84
N PRO A 588 29.52 -25.59 9.83
CA PRO A 588 29.10 -24.38 9.14
C PRO A 588 28.82 -24.57 7.65
N ARG A 589 27.77 -23.90 7.17
CA ARG A 589 27.49 -23.75 5.74
C ARG A 589 27.52 -22.28 5.37
N GLU A 590 28.16 -21.99 4.24
CA GLU A 590 28.13 -20.67 3.63
C GLU A 590 26.73 -20.40 3.08
N VAL A 591 25.89 -19.68 3.81
CA VAL A 591 24.52 -19.31 3.39
C VAL A 591 24.33 -17.79 3.27
N LEU A 592 25.32 -17.00 3.69
CA LEU A 592 25.28 -15.54 3.71
C LEU A 592 26.34 -14.94 2.76
N VAL A 593 26.06 -13.75 2.26
CA VAL A 593 27.03 -12.86 1.60
C VAL A 593 26.93 -11.45 2.20
N ASN A 594 28.04 -10.72 2.25
CA ASN A 594 28.08 -9.34 2.77
C ASN A 594 27.93 -8.30 1.65
N SER A 595 27.75 -7.03 2.02
CA SER A 595 27.56 -5.93 1.06
C SER A 595 28.72 -5.77 0.08
N GLN A 596 29.96 -6.02 0.53
CA GLN A 596 31.15 -5.92 -0.32
C GLN A 596 31.15 -7.02 -1.41
N HIS A 597 30.84 -8.26 -1.05
CA HIS A 597 30.68 -9.36 -2.00
C HIS A 597 29.61 -9.05 -3.05
N VAL A 598 28.47 -8.49 -2.64
CA VAL A 598 27.40 -8.09 -3.58
C VAL A 598 27.92 -7.00 -4.52
N LYS A 599 28.60 -5.97 -4.01
CA LYS A 599 29.17 -4.89 -4.81
C LYS A 599 30.17 -5.42 -5.85
N ASP A 600 31.03 -6.34 -5.46
CA ASP A 600 32.10 -6.84 -6.32
C ASP A 600 31.62 -7.81 -7.39
N ASN A 601 30.40 -8.36 -7.28
CA ASN A 601 29.95 -9.46 -8.14
C ASN A 601 28.61 -9.24 -8.85
N LYS A 602 27.76 -8.30 -8.40
CA LYS A 602 26.43 -8.06 -8.98
C LYS A 602 26.45 -7.76 -10.48
N ASP A 603 27.52 -7.15 -10.98
CA ASP A 603 27.66 -6.74 -12.40
C ASP A 603 28.41 -7.76 -13.25
N LYS A 604 28.87 -8.89 -12.69
CA LYS A 604 29.65 -9.93 -13.40
C LYS A 604 28.77 -11.00 -14.09
N GLY A 605 27.45 -10.92 -13.95
CA GLY A 605 26.50 -11.87 -14.54
C GLY A 605 26.38 -13.23 -13.82
N GLY A 606 27.24 -13.51 -12.83
CA GLY A 606 27.26 -14.75 -12.04
C GLY A 606 26.24 -14.82 -10.91
N MET A 607 25.38 -13.81 -10.72
CA MET A 607 24.32 -13.84 -9.72
C MET A 607 23.01 -13.25 -10.22
N VAL A 608 21.92 -13.65 -9.56
CA VAL A 608 20.59 -13.06 -9.64
C VAL A 608 20.27 -12.46 -8.28
N LEU A 609 20.17 -11.13 -8.20
CA LEU A 609 19.88 -10.42 -6.95
C LEU A 609 18.39 -10.07 -6.86
N LEU A 610 17.70 -10.60 -5.85
CA LEU A 610 16.27 -10.40 -5.62
C LEU A 610 16.03 -9.54 -4.39
N ASP A 611 15.24 -8.47 -4.53
CA ASP A 611 14.79 -7.63 -3.43
C ASP A 611 13.37 -8.00 -2.99
N ALA A 612 13.23 -8.48 -1.75
CA ALA A 612 12.00 -9.00 -1.18
C ALA A 612 11.06 -7.94 -0.59
N ARG A 613 11.45 -6.66 -0.60
CA ARG A 613 10.63 -5.54 -0.11
C ARG A 613 9.48 -5.24 -1.07
N ASN A 614 8.49 -4.47 -0.60
CA ASN A 614 7.47 -3.94 -1.49
C ASN A 614 8.10 -2.98 -2.53
N VAL A 615 7.37 -2.77 -3.63
CA VAL A 615 7.91 -2.01 -4.77
C VAL A 615 8.14 -0.54 -4.40
N SER A 616 7.30 0.06 -3.54
CA SER A 616 7.51 1.44 -3.07
C SER A 616 8.87 1.65 -2.41
N GLU A 617 9.28 0.74 -1.52
CA GLU A 617 10.62 0.78 -0.89
C GLU A 617 11.74 0.54 -1.90
N TYR A 618 11.57 -0.44 -2.79
CA TYR A 618 12.54 -0.75 -3.84
C TYR A 618 12.79 0.43 -4.79
N MET A 619 11.73 1.13 -5.19
CA MET A 619 11.79 2.32 -6.06
C MET A 619 12.25 3.58 -5.32
N GLY A 620 12.31 3.55 -3.98
CA GLY A 620 12.72 4.69 -3.14
C GLY A 620 11.64 5.74 -2.91
N HIS A 621 10.37 5.44 -3.20
CA HIS A 621 9.25 6.33 -2.88
C HIS A 621 8.83 6.26 -1.40
N SER A 622 9.22 5.18 -0.71
CA SER A 622 9.13 5.06 0.75
C SER A 622 10.41 4.43 1.31
N SER A 623 10.66 4.60 2.60
CA SER A 623 11.79 3.94 3.28
C SER A 623 11.47 3.62 4.74
N ARG A 624 12.14 2.58 5.27
CA ARG A 624 12.24 2.28 6.69
C ARG A 624 13.30 3.20 7.32
N THR A 625 12.92 4.43 7.64
CA THR A 625 13.84 5.48 8.15
C THR A 625 14.45 5.14 9.50
N ASP A 626 13.85 4.20 10.24
CA ASP A 626 14.36 3.65 11.50
C ASP A 626 15.63 2.81 11.33
N VAL A 627 15.87 2.23 10.14
CA VAL A 627 17.04 1.35 9.90
C VAL A 627 17.83 1.66 8.64
N THR A 628 17.29 2.42 7.68
CA THR A 628 17.92 2.70 6.39
C THR A 628 18.41 4.16 6.33
N LYS A 629 19.57 4.40 5.70
CA LYS A 629 20.14 5.76 5.57
C LYS A 629 19.63 6.49 4.33
N LYS A 630 19.34 5.75 3.26
CA LYS A 630 18.86 6.27 1.97
C LYS A 630 17.65 5.44 1.49
N PRO A 631 16.68 6.05 0.79
CA PRO A 631 15.65 5.30 0.07
C PRO A 631 16.23 4.63 -1.19
N GLY A 632 15.52 3.64 -1.73
CA GLY A 632 15.88 2.97 -2.99
C GLY A 632 16.33 1.52 -2.79
N SER A 633 17.05 1.01 -3.79
CA SER A 633 17.50 -0.39 -3.87
C SER A 633 18.90 -0.53 -4.46
N ILE A 634 19.45 -1.73 -4.36
CA ILE A 634 20.77 -2.07 -4.89
C ILE A 634 20.71 -2.04 -6.42
N PRO A 635 21.58 -1.27 -7.12
CA PRO A 635 21.57 -1.24 -8.58
C PRO A 635 21.75 -2.62 -9.21
N GLY A 636 20.83 -3.03 -10.08
CA GLY A 636 20.80 -4.36 -10.71
C GLY A 636 19.99 -5.42 -9.94
N ALA A 637 19.51 -5.12 -8.72
CA ALA A 637 18.55 -5.98 -8.04
C ALA A 637 17.19 -5.97 -8.75
N MET A 638 16.52 -7.11 -8.80
CA MET A 638 15.15 -7.24 -9.31
C MET A 638 14.15 -7.27 -8.17
N SER A 639 13.06 -6.50 -8.27
CA SER A 639 12.00 -6.49 -7.26
C SER A 639 11.16 -7.77 -7.34
N LEU A 640 11.14 -8.54 -6.24
CA LEU A 640 10.24 -9.67 -6.03
C LEU A 640 9.70 -9.61 -4.60
N PRO A 641 8.66 -8.81 -4.34
CA PRO A 641 8.09 -8.68 -3.00
C PRO A 641 7.67 -10.03 -2.43
N LEU A 642 8.02 -10.33 -1.18
CA LEU A 642 7.75 -11.63 -0.54
C LEU A 642 6.28 -12.04 -0.62
N LYS A 643 5.36 -11.08 -0.50
CA LYS A 643 3.91 -11.30 -0.60
C LYS A 643 3.48 -11.97 -1.92
N SER A 644 4.29 -11.85 -2.97
CA SER A 644 4.02 -12.48 -4.28
C SER A 644 4.09 -14.01 -4.25
N LEU A 645 4.78 -14.58 -3.25
CA LEU A 645 4.95 -16.02 -3.05
C LEU A 645 3.83 -16.64 -2.22
N LEU A 646 3.01 -15.80 -1.56
CA LEU A 646 1.98 -16.23 -0.65
C LEU A 646 0.60 -16.21 -1.32
N ASP A 647 -0.26 -17.13 -0.93
CA ASP A 647 -1.68 -17.11 -1.26
C ASP A 647 -2.46 -16.18 -0.32
N SER A 648 -3.78 -16.09 -0.52
CA SER A 648 -4.67 -15.27 0.30
C SER A 648 -4.78 -15.71 1.76
N GLN A 649 -4.36 -16.94 2.08
CA GLN A 649 -4.31 -17.49 3.44
C GLN A 649 -2.94 -17.32 4.09
N GLY A 650 -1.98 -16.67 3.41
CA GLY A 650 -0.62 -16.51 3.90
C GLY A 650 0.23 -17.77 3.82
N LYS A 651 -0.21 -18.80 3.07
CA LYS A 651 0.59 -20.00 2.80
C LYS A 651 1.44 -19.80 1.56
N LEU A 652 2.53 -20.57 1.43
CA LEU A 652 3.25 -20.58 0.15
C LEU A 652 2.34 -21.10 -0.96
N LYS A 653 2.38 -20.44 -2.12
CA LYS A 653 1.74 -20.93 -3.33
C LYS A 653 2.23 -22.34 -3.69
N ASN A 654 1.49 -23.00 -4.58
CA ASN A 654 1.91 -24.31 -5.08
C ASN A 654 3.24 -24.18 -5.85
N ALA A 655 4.01 -25.25 -5.89
CA ALA A 655 5.36 -25.21 -6.43
C ALA A 655 5.43 -24.89 -7.93
N ASP A 656 4.40 -25.27 -8.70
CA ASP A 656 4.34 -24.99 -10.14
C ASP A 656 4.20 -23.49 -10.39
N GLU A 657 3.30 -22.83 -9.65
CA GLU A 657 3.14 -21.37 -9.71
C GLU A 657 4.41 -20.65 -9.25
N LEU A 658 5.08 -21.14 -8.20
CA LEU A 658 6.34 -20.56 -7.72
C LEU A 658 7.48 -20.74 -8.73
N ASN A 659 7.67 -21.93 -9.30
CA ASN A 659 8.69 -22.18 -10.31
C ASN A 659 8.43 -21.35 -11.58
N TRP A 660 7.17 -21.24 -12.00
CA TRP A 660 6.80 -20.35 -13.10
C TRP A 660 7.12 -18.89 -12.78
N LEU A 661 6.83 -18.43 -11.55
CA LEU A 661 7.13 -17.07 -11.11
C LEU A 661 8.64 -16.80 -11.14
N PHE A 662 9.44 -17.70 -10.56
CA PHE A 662 10.91 -17.59 -10.55
C PHE A 662 11.51 -17.61 -11.96
N ALA A 663 10.95 -18.39 -12.89
CA ALA A 663 11.39 -18.40 -14.28
C ALA A 663 11.25 -17.02 -14.96
N GLN A 664 10.28 -16.18 -14.53
CA GLN A 664 10.15 -14.80 -15.04
C GLN A 664 11.31 -13.90 -14.62
N TYR A 665 12.08 -14.29 -13.60
CA TYR A 665 13.28 -13.62 -13.11
C TYR A 665 14.57 -14.29 -13.60
N GLY A 666 14.47 -15.18 -14.60
CA GLY A 666 15.62 -15.92 -15.12
C GLY A 666 16.15 -16.98 -14.16
N ILE A 667 15.35 -17.40 -13.18
CA ILE A 667 15.68 -18.47 -12.25
C ILE A 667 15.08 -19.77 -12.75
N ALA A 668 15.94 -20.71 -13.13
CA ALA A 668 15.54 -21.99 -13.69
C ALA A 668 16.45 -23.11 -13.15
N PRO A 669 16.01 -24.38 -13.20
CA PRO A 669 16.82 -25.50 -12.77
C PRO A 669 18.12 -25.60 -13.56
N GLY A 670 19.20 -26.00 -12.90
CA GLY A 670 20.51 -26.21 -13.54
C GLY A 670 21.25 -24.93 -13.91
N MET A 671 20.76 -23.75 -13.52
CA MET A 671 21.48 -22.50 -13.71
C MET A 671 22.77 -22.46 -12.86
N GLU A 672 23.84 -21.91 -13.42
CA GLU A 672 25.10 -21.72 -12.70
C GLU A 672 25.08 -20.50 -11.76
N LYS A 673 24.20 -19.52 -12.01
CA LYS A 673 24.21 -18.26 -11.25
C LYS A 673 23.75 -18.48 -9.81
N THR A 674 24.38 -17.77 -8.89
CA THR A 674 23.97 -17.73 -7.48
C THR A 674 22.74 -16.85 -7.31
N ILE A 675 21.70 -17.35 -6.64
CA ILE A 675 20.54 -16.54 -6.29
C ILE A 675 20.83 -15.85 -4.95
N VAL A 676 20.82 -14.53 -4.93
CA VAL A 676 21.04 -13.74 -3.72
C VAL A 676 19.75 -13.01 -3.36
N THR A 677 19.23 -13.23 -2.16
CA THR A 677 18.04 -12.53 -1.67
C THR A 677 18.43 -11.37 -0.75
N SER A 678 17.71 -10.26 -0.81
CA SER A 678 17.96 -9.06 0.00
C SER A 678 16.66 -8.37 0.41
N CYS A 679 16.67 -7.61 1.49
CA CYS A 679 15.57 -6.72 1.88
C CYS A 679 16.11 -5.51 2.66
N ASN A 680 15.50 -5.10 3.79
CA ASN A 680 16.09 -4.09 4.67
C ASN A 680 17.11 -4.69 5.65
N THR A 681 16.74 -5.74 6.39
CA THR A 681 17.52 -6.32 7.49
C THR A 681 17.53 -7.86 7.48
N LYS A 682 17.50 -8.44 6.27
CA LYS A 682 17.43 -9.88 5.92
C LYS A 682 16.18 -10.69 6.28
N SER A 683 15.25 -10.17 7.10
CA SER A 683 14.05 -10.94 7.50
C SER A 683 13.24 -11.46 6.29
N LEU A 684 12.71 -10.56 5.45
CA LEU A 684 11.99 -10.95 4.23
C LEU A 684 12.85 -11.74 3.24
N ALA A 685 14.15 -11.42 3.16
CA ALA A 685 15.09 -12.11 2.29
C ALA A 685 15.27 -13.58 2.70
N SER A 686 15.23 -13.86 3.99
CA SER A 686 15.37 -15.20 4.56
C SER A 686 14.13 -16.07 4.33
N GLU A 687 12.92 -15.47 4.27
CA GLU A 687 11.72 -16.17 3.82
C GLU A 687 11.77 -16.51 2.34
N LEU A 688 12.27 -15.58 1.51
CA LEU A 688 12.48 -15.84 0.09
C LEU A 688 13.52 -16.95 -0.14
N TYR A 689 14.57 -16.96 0.67
CA TYR A 689 15.57 -18.03 0.72
C TYR A 689 14.94 -19.38 1.07
N LEU A 690 14.12 -19.43 2.14
CA LEU A 690 13.40 -20.63 2.56
C LEU A 690 12.53 -21.20 1.43
N ALA A 691 11.79 -20.34 0.72
CA ALA A 691 10.95 -20.76 -0.41
C ALA A 691 11.79 -21.36 -1.56
N LEU A 692 12.94 -20.76 -1.90
CA LEU A 692 13.85 -21.28 -2.91
C LEU A 692 14.46 -22.63 -2.49
N ARG A 693 14.87 -22.78 -1.22
CA ARG A 693 15.38 -24.06 -0.68
C ARG A 693 14.30 -25.14 -0.69
N TYR A 694 13.05 -24.81 -0.36
CA TYR A 694 11.91 -25.72 -0.47
C TYR A 694 11.72 -26.24 -1.91
N LEU A 695 11.86 -25.36 -2.91
CA LEU A 695 11.76 -25.75 -4.32
C LEU A 695 12.97 -26.56 -4.82
N GLY A 696 14.02 -26.71 -4.01
CA GLY A 696 15.22 -27.47 -4.34
C GLY A 696 16.31 -26.67 -5.06
N TYR A 697 16.28 -25.34 -4.99
CA TYR A 697 17.42 -24.53 -5.42
C TYR A 697 18.50 -24.56 -4.33
N ASP A 698 19.70 -25.03 -4.65
CA ASP A 698 20.79 -25.16 -3.66
C ASP A 698 21.76 -23.98 -3.66
N ASN A 699 22.02 -23.36 -4.82
CA ASN A 699 22.91 -22.20 -4.93
C ASN A 699 22.21 -20.88 -4.60
N VAL A 700 21.74 -20.78 -3.36
CA VAL A 700 21.03 -19.62 -2.83
C VAL A 700 21.82 -19.04 -1.66
N LYS A 701 21.87 -17.70 -1.55
CA LYS A 701 22.50 -16.97 -0.44
C LYS A 701 21.59 -15.83 0.02
N VAL A 702 21.73 -15.42 1.27
CA VAL A 702 21.10 -14.21 1.81
C VAL A 702 22.14 -13.10 1.92
N HIS A 703 21.80 -11.92 1.43
CA HIS A 703 22.57 -10.71 1.69
C HIS A 703 22.31 -10.23 3.13
N ASP A 704 23.24 -10.52 4.05
CA ASP A 704 23.05 -10.38 5.50
C ASP A 704 22.78 -8.92 5.91
N GLY A 705 23.68 -8.01 5.54
CA GLY A 705 23.53 -6.58 5.80
C GLY A 705 22.37 -5.92 5.05
N SER A 706 21.96 -6.52 3.92
CA SER A 706 20.80 -6.08 3.14
C SER A 706 20.88 -4.57 2.79
N TRP A 707 19.74 -3.93 2.50
CA TRP A 707 19.70 -2.49 2.18
C TRP A 707 20.16 -1.60 3.35
N ALA A 708 19.96 -2.02 4.60
CA ALA A 708 20.35 -1.23 5.76
C ALA A 708 21.88 -1.03 5.84
N GLU A 709 22.68 -2.06 5.60
CA GLU A 709 24.14 -1.93 5.50
C GLU A 709 24.55 -1.24 4.19
N TRP A 710 24.00 -1.69 3.06
CA TRP A 710 24.33 -1.17 1.74
C TRP A 710 24.16 0.36 1.65
N SER A 711 23.02 0.90 2.09
CA SER A 711 22.71 2.34 2.03
C SER A 711 23.60 3.21 2.92
N ARG A 712 24.32 2.61 3.87
CA ARG A 712 25.31 3.28 4.72
C ARG A 712 26.69 3.27 4.10
N MET A 713 27.07 2.16 3.47
CA MET A 713 28.40 1.96 2.87
C MET A 713 28.55 2.63 1.50
N PHE A 714 27.49 2.65 0.71
CA PHE A 714 27.47 3.14 -0.67
C PHE A 714 26.35 4.18 -0.86
#